data_AF-A0ABF7QNG3-F1
#
_entry.id   AF-A0ABF7QNG3-F1
#
_cell.length_a   1.000
_cell.length_b   1.000
_cell.length_c   1.000
_cell.angle_alpha   90.00
_cell.angle_beta   90.00
_cell.angle_gamma   90.00
#
_symmetry.space_group_name_H-M   'P 1'
#
loop_
_entity.id
_entity.type
_entity.pdbx_description
1 polymer ?
#
loop_
_entity_poly.entity_id
_entity_poly.type
_entity_poly.pdbx_seq_one_letter_code
_entity_poly.pdbx_strand_id
1 'polypeptide(L)'
;MSLKVGYESVPTEADHYFEQHRWEWQDRFLRGSTALYDPIFTPLFTSLFTTLGFSATTAALLGAGAAAIATTALAIGIQALLAPRPPKPEDGKVPKMQSVPYRWWGVGRNRVAGAYMLWEAVGKKLFAVQAIAGHRIKSINRYWLHDDEVTLQGDGTINSGTNYNTNVQIFSRLGLVPETDYPAITSALSGQGVWSSNHRGDGQASLGMICTSSNAEKQQKRFPYGPPQLSVEADMALCWDFRDPLQDPENPATWQWTRNAALIMAWHQCFNEFGHKRDYTRAILPVLDMWQEEADVCDELVPLAGGGNERRYECNGFDTTENDPKAATNAILASCDGWICERGDGALLFIVGKFREKYLTTLTDADIVGHQIEYDVLFEDECNRLIPKFCYPAIGYATSDTDFFEDTPAQLIAGRVLAQEANYQWVQQWRQARRLGKRDWLRLQQKVTGQINVRLSGINSVYSRWVKLEAPKMLPRLDGAIVENRKSVLSLLQGGFVMDIMKHPPNIDAWSPSIEEGSPPATPPRTDAGGIPTPVINLVQAKPNGNSVYIRVVIIDPDDETLIPVIRYRLANAGSGTPGPWIEQRFPNPVPAGGFIDMSTNVVPSNQLLDVQASFIASDGDYGNWSVTANVTATVDPTAPGVPVNMTTANASGTVTVSAKAANDNTRYLIFKRGTTGQTFTAATLIGQYNVTANQTITLTDTPGTGTWKYWCGAENISGVPSSTQASSTITV
;
A
#
# COMPACT_ATOMS: atom_id res chain seq x y z
N MET A 1 -22.68 -9.76 92.25
CA MET A 1 -22.46 -8.44 91.62
C MET A 1 -21.40 -8.61 90.56
N SER A 2 -21.79 -8.50 89.29
CA SER A 2 -20.94 -8.83 88.12
C SER A 2 -20.13 -7.62 87.66
N LEU A 3 -18.84 -7.87 87.39
CA LEU A 3 -17.80 -6.97 86.85
C LEU A 3 -18.11 -6.52 85.40
N LYS A 4 -19.15 -5.72 85.18
CA LYS A 4 -19.58 -5.30 83.83
C LYS A 4 -19.68 -3.78 83.62
N VAL A 5 -18.88 -2.99 84.33
CA VAL A 5 -18.95 -1.50 84.26
C VAL A 5 -17.60 -0.83 83.94
N GLY A 6 -16.54 -1.59 83.63
CA GLY A 6 -15.18 -1.03 83.52
C GLY A 6 -14.56 -0.89 82.12
N TYR A 7 -15.24 -1.28 81.03
CA TYR A 7 -14.54 -1.49 79.74
C TYR A 7 -15.26 -1.04 78.46
N GLU A 8 -16.29 -0.18 78.57
CA GLU A 8 -17.05 0.29 77.39
C GLU A 8 -17.01 1.82 77.17
N SER A 9 -16.14 2.57 77.87
CA SER A 9 -16.09 4.03 77.72
C SER A 9 -14.67 4.62 77.74
N VAL A 10 -13.75 4.05 76.97
CA VAL A 10 -12.50 4.74 76.63
C VAL A 10 -12.51 4.97 75.11
N PRO A 11 -12.74 6.21 74.64
CA PRO A 11 -12.62 6.54 73.23
C PRO A 11 -11.20 6.28 72.74
N THR A 12 -11.07 5.87 71.48
CA THR A 12 -9.75 5.72 70.85
C THR A 12 -9.04 7.07 70.77
N GLU A 13 -7.70 7.10 70.77
CA GLU A 13 -6.92 8.35 70.60
C GLU A 13 -7.35 9.17 69.37
N ALA A 14 -7.89 8.50 68.34
CA ALA A 14 -8.49 9.13 67.17
C ALA A 14 -9.75 9.94 67.52
N ASP A 15 -10.66 9.40 68.33
CA ASP A 15 -11.89 10.10 68.74
C ASP A 15 -11.58 11.32 69.61
N HIS A 16 -10.58 11.21 70.49
CA HIS A 16 -10.14 12.34 71.32
C HIS A 16 -9.46 13.45 70.50
N TYR A 17 -8.74 13.08 69.43
CA TYR A 17 -8.19 14.02 68.45
C TYR A 17 -9.29 14.75 67.67
N PHE A 18 -10.34 14.03 67.23
CA PHE A 18 -11.48 14.60 66.51
C PHE A 18 -12.33 15.53 67.38
N GLU A 19 -12.53 15.20 68.66
CA GLU A 19 -13.24 16.08 69.60
C GLU A 19 -12.43 17.33 69.96
N GLN A 20 -11.12 17.21 70.17
CA GLN A 20 -10.25 18.34 70.52
C GLN A 20 -10.04 19.34 69.38
N HIS A 21 -10.19 18.93 68.11
CA HIS A 21 -10.04 19.82 66.95
C HIS A 21 -11.38 20.18 66.29
N ARG A 22 -12.51 19.76 66.87
CA ARG A 22 -13.87 20.01 66.32
C ARG A 22 -14.17 21.50 66.07
N TRP A 23 -13.56 22.39 66.84
CA TRP A 23 -13.70 23.84 66.71
C TRP A 23 -12.90 24.44 65.54
N GLU A 24 -11.81 23.80 65.08
CA GLU A 24 -11.02 24.27 63.92
C GLU A 24 -11.70 23.98 62.56
N TRP A 25 -12.64 23.03 62.53
CA TRP A 25 -13.38 22.62 61.34
C TRP A 25 -14.76 23.27 61.21
N GLN A 26 -15.36 23.72 62.32
CA GLN A 26 -16.67 24.39 62.31
C GLN A 26 -16.61 25.82 61.73
N ASP A 27 -15.48 26.52 61.86
CA ASP A 27 -15.36 27.92 61.43
C ASP A 27 -15.01 28.12 59.94
N ARG A 28 -14.81 27.04 59.16
CA ARG A 28 -14.51 27.14 57.72
C ARG A 28 -15.63 26.71 56.78
N PHE A 29 -16.75 26.19 57.29
CA PHE A 29 -17.77 25.57 56.44
C PHE A 29 -18.98 26.48 56.11
N LEU A 30 -19.25 27.57 56.86
CA LEU A 30 -20.55 28.29 56.73
C LEU A 30 -20.53 29.83 56.97
N ARG A 31 -19.50 30.57 56.55
CA ARG A 31 -19.59 32.03 56.32
C ARG A 31 -18.66 32.39 55.15
N GLY A 32 -19.02 33.08 54.08
CA GLY A 32 -20.23 33.72 53.59
C GLY A 32 -19.75 34.57 52.41
N SER A 33 -20.17 34.26 51.18
CA SER A 33 -19.96 35.18 50.06
C SER A 33 -20.93 36.35 50.25
N THR A 34 -20.39 37.58 50.33
CA THR A 34 -21.21 38.80 50.27
C THR A 34 -21.58 39.07 48.81
N ALA A 35 -22.50 38.28 48.27
CA ALA A 35 -23.21 38.63 47.05
C ALA A 35 -24.60 39.11 47.44
N LEU A 36 -24.83 40.42 47.41
CA LEU A 36 -26.18 40.98 47.46
C LEU A 36 -26.86 40.68 46.13
N TYR A 37 -27.87 39.81 46.16
CA TYR A 37 -28.76 39.60 45.02
C TYR A 37 -29.75 40.77 44.91
N ASP A 38 -29.73 41.50 43.80
CA ASP A 38 -30.67 42.57 43.47
C ASP A 38 -32.04 41.97 43.05
N PRO A 39 -33.18 42.39 43.65
CA PRO A 39 -34.50 41.86 43.33
C PRO A 39 -35.07 42.29 41.97
N ILE A 40 -34.37 43.08 41.14
CA ILE A 40 -34.91 43.58 39.86
C ILE A 40 -34.45 42.76 38.63
N PHE A 41 -33.28 42.12 38.66
CA PHE A 41 -32.70 41.49 37.45
C PHE A 41 -33.03 40.00 37.24
N THR A 42 -33.52 39.29 38.26
CA THR A 42 -33.79 37.84 38.19
C THR A 42 -35.09 37.45 37.45
N PRO A 43 -36.18 38.25 37.39
CA PRO A 43 -37.38 37.85 36.64
C PRO A 43 -37.38 38.29 35.17
N LEU A 44 -36.41 39.10 34.70
CA LEU A 44 -36.35 39.50 33.29
C LEU A 44 -35.78 38.38 32.39
N PHE A 45 -34.91 37.53 32.94
CA PHE A 45 -34.24 36.44 32.19
C PHE A 45 -35.05 35.13 32.11
N THR A 46 -36.13 34.98 32.87
CA THR A 46 -37.01 33.80 32.80
C THR A 46 -38.10 33.90 31.74
N SER A 47 -38.23 35.02 31.03
CA SER A 47 -39.24 35.21 29.96
C SER A 47 -38.69 35.19 28.52
N LEU A 48 -37.37 35.14 28.33
CA LEU A 48 -36.75 35.15 26.99
C LEU A 48 -36.31 33.76 26.46
N PHE A 49 -36.46 32.69 27.24
CA PHE A 49 -35.96 31.35 26.88
C PHE A 49 -37.05 30.31 26.54
N THR A 50 -38.28 30.72 26.28
CA THR A 50 -39.36 29.82 25.81
C THR A 50 -39.40 29.61 24.30
N THR A 51 -38.43 30.11 23.52
CA THR A 51 -38.35 29.84 22.08
C THR A 51 -36.91 29.71 21.65
N LEU A 52 -36.37 28.49 21.74
CA LEU A 52 -35.41 27.88 20.81
C LEU A 52 -35.20 26.43 21.29
N GLY A 53 -35.76 25.48 20.54
CA GLY A 53 -35.85 24.07 20.92
C GLY A 53 -34.49 23.38 20.95
N PHE A 54 -34.09 22.92 22.13
CA PHE A 54 -33.12 21.85 22.29
C PHE A 54 -33.89 20.53 22.44
N SER A 55 -33.69 19.60 21.49
CA SER A 55 -34.21 18.25 21.57
C SER A 55 -33.45 17.46 22.64
N ALA A 56 -34.22 16.75 23.45
CA ALA A 56 -33.83 16.04 24.66
C ALA A 56 -32.87 14.85 24.45
N THR A 57 -31.79 14.80 25.23
CA THR A 57 -31.20 13.58 25.83
C THR A 57 -30.09 13.97 26.83
N THR A 58 -30.47 14.48 28.01
CA THR A 58 -29.55 14.52 29.18
C THR A 58 -30.38 14.54 30.46
N ALA A 59 -30.94 13.37 30.80
CA ALA A 59 -31.54 13.12 32.10
C ALA A 59 -31.55 11.62 32.40
N ALA A 60 -30.38 11.04 32.68
CA ALA A 60 -30.18 9.85 33.50
C ALA A 60 -28.69 9.44 33.46
N LEU A 61 -27.91 9.83 34.47
CA LEU A 61 -26.70 9.12 34.92
C LEU A 61 -26.26 9.73 36.26
N LEU A 62 -27.13 9.57 37.26
CA LEU A 62 -26.74 9.54 38.66
C LEU A 62 -27.16 8.17 39.18
N GLY A 63 -26.19 7.29 39.43
CA GLY A 63 -26.39 5.99 40.06
C GLY A 63 -26.36 4.79 39.11
N ALA A 64 -25.15 4.35 38.75
CA ALA A 64 -24.82 2.94 38.51
C ALA A 64 -23.30 2.77 38.65
N GLY A 65 -22.88 2.07 39.70
CA GLY A 65 -21.49 1.70 39.93
C GLY A 65 -21.06 0.54 39.04
N ALA A 66 -19.74 0.42 38.87
CA ALA A 66 -18.98 -0.72 38.34
C ALA A 66 -19.26 -1.12 36.88
N ALA A 67 -18.44 -0.60 35.96
CA ALA A 67 -17.94 -1.33 34.79
C ALA A 67 -16.81 -0.53 34.11
N ALA A 68 -15.63 -1.14 34.00
CA ALA A 68 -14.52 -0.81 33.11
C ALA A 68 -13.95 0.63 33.14
N ILE A 69 -13.02 0.91 34.06
CA ILE A 69 -11.95 1.88 33.82
C ILE A 69 -10.74 1.13 33.23
N ALA A 70 -11.00 0.36 32.19
CA ALA A 70 -10.00 -0.20 31.29
C ALA A 70 -9.82 0.77 30.12
N THR A 71 -8.58 1.03 29.78
CA THR A 71 -8.12 1.81 28.62
C THR A 71 -9.12 1.95 27.47
N THR A 72 -9.82 3.08 27.44
CA THR A 72 -10.58 3.54 26.29
C THR A 72 -10.23 5.00 26.00
N ALA A 73 -9.06 5.20 25.38
CA ALA A 73 -8.90 6.28 24.41
C ALA A 73 -9.28 5.83 22.99
N LEU A 74 -9.70 4.57 22.80
CA LEU A 74 -10.09 4.01 21.51
C LEU A 74 -11.30 3.08 21.70
N ALA A 75 -12.33 3.24 20.85
CA ALA A 75 -13.54 2.42 20.74
C ALA A 75 -14.70 2.67 21.72
N ILE A 76 -15.28 3.87 21.71
CA ILE A 76 -16.73 4.04 21.99
C ILE A 76 -17.32 4.94 20.90
N GLY A 77 -17.79 4.31 19.81
CA GLY A 77 -18.39 5.00 18.68
C GLY A 77 -18.98 4.10 17.59
N ILE A 78 -19.24 2.81 17.85
CA ILE A 78 -19.73 1.86 16.82
C ILE A 78 -21.03 1.14 17.25
N GLN A 79 -21.49 1.24 18.49
CA GLN A 79 -22.69 0.50 18.93
C GLN A 79 -24.02 1.17 18.50
N ALA A 80 -24.04 2.48 18.26
CA ALA A 80 -25.23 3.17 17.74
C ALA A 80 -25.43 3.03 16.22
N LEU A 81 -24.43 2.50 15.49
CA LEU A 81 -24.47 2.27 14.04
C LEU A 81 -25.04 0.88 13.67
N LEU A 82 -25.32 0.02 14.66
CA LEU A 82 -25.76 -1.37 14.47
C LEU A 82 -27.29 -1.56 14.52
N ALA A 83 -28.07 -0.48 14.63
CA ALA A 83 -29.52 -0.58 14.52
C ALA A 83 -29.91 -0.81 13.04
N PRO A 84 -30.55 -1.95 12.67
CA PRO A 84 -30.98 -2.18 11.30
C PRO A 84 -32.04 -1.14 10.92
N ARG A 85 -31.66 -0.20 10.06
CA ARG A 85 -32.61 0.74 9.45
C ARG A 85 -33.43 -0.03 8.41
N PRO A 86 -34.75 0.19 8.32
CA PRO A 86 -35.58 -0.43 7.29
C PRO A 86 -35.03 -0.07 5.91
N PRO A 87 -34.99 -1.01 4.95
CA PRO A 87 -34.41 -0.76 3.64
C PRO A 87 -35.16 0.36 2.93
N LYS A 88 -34.42 1.33 2.44
CA LYS A 88 -34.98 2.41 1.63
C LYS A 88 -35.36 1.83 0.26
N PRO A 89 -36.32 2.44 -0.46
CA PRO A 89 -36.63 2.04 -1.85
C PRO A 89 -35.40 1.99 -2.78
N GLU A 90 -34.33 2.71 -2.42
CA GLU A 90 -33.03 2.75 -3.10
C GLU A 90 -32.23 1.45 -2.96
N ASP A 91 -32.45 0.65 -1.90
CA ASP A 91 -31.76 -0.63 -1.63
C ASP A 91 -32.21 -1.77 -2.58
N GLY A 92 -33.29 -1.54 -3.34
CA GLY A 92 -33.73 -2.42 -4.43
C GLY A 92 -33.08 -2.13 -5.78
N LYS A 93 -32.36 -1.00 -5.92
CA LYS A 93 -31.49 -0.71 -7.07
C LYS A 93 -30.10 -1.26 -6.71
N VAL A 94 -29.37 -1.88 -7.63
CA VAL A 94 -27.96 -2.27 -7.40
C VAL A 94 -27.09 -1.05 -7.72
N PRO A 95 -26.74 -0.17 -6.78
CA PRO A 95 -26.17 1.13 -7.10
C PRO A 95 -24.65 1.03 -7.02
N LYS A 96 -23.94 1.20 -8.15
CA LYS A 96 -22.52 1.57 -8.10
C LYS A 96 -22.32 3.02 -7.63
N MET A 97 -23.35 3.85 -7.78
CA MET A 97 -23.41 5.21 -7.24
C MET A 97 -24.37 5.22 -6.06
N GLN A 98 -23.89 5.64 -4.88
CA GLN A 98 -24.77 5.86 -3.73
C GLN A 98 -25.78 6.96 -4.06
N SER A 99 -27.04 6.81 -3.65
CA SER A 99 -28.10 7.82 -3.90
C SER A 99 -27.69 9.20 -3.38
N VAL A 100 -27.00 9.23 -2.22
CA VAL A 100 -26.41 10.43 -1.62
C VAL A 100 -25.05 10.07 -1.01
N PRO A 101 -23.93 10.27 -1.71
CA PRO A 101 -22.62 10.02 -1.13
C PRO A 101 -22.25 11.09 -0.10
N TYR A 102 -21.54 10.69 0.94
CA TYR A 102 -20.95 11.63 1.90
C TYR A 102 -19.79 12.39 1.25
N ARG A 103 -19.56 13.63 1.71
CA ARG A 103 -18.37 14.38 1.31
C ARG A 103 -17.18 13.83 2.09
N TRP A 104 -16.04 13.75 1.42
CA TRP A 104 -14.78 13.32 2.01
C TRP A 104 -13.94 14.55 2.31
N TRP A 105 -13.05 14.45 3.30
CA TRP A 105 -12.04 15.47 3.56
C TRP A 105 -10.81 14.78 4.15
N GLY A 106 -9.65 15.43 4.10
CA GLY A 106 -8.45 14.86 4.69
C GLY A 106 -7.28 15.82 4.83
N VAL A 107 -6.26 15.34 5.52
CA VAL A 107 -5.09 16.09 5.94
C VAL A 107 -3.83 15.23 5.77
N GLY A 108 -2.68 15.88 5.54
CA GLY A 108 -1.44 15.18 5.20
C GLY A 108 -1.52 14.50 3.84
N ARG A 109 -0.85 13.36 3.68
CA ARG A 109 -0.82 12.56 2.45
C ARG A 109 -1.69 11.32 2.59
N ASN A 110 -2.62 11.06 1.67
CA ASN A 110 -3.47 9.86 1.75
C ASN A 110 -3.73 9.25 0.38
N ARG A 111 -3.97 7.94 0.33
CA ARG A 111 -4.59 7.28 -0.82
C ARG A 111 -6.11 7.30 -0.68
N VAL A 112 -6.81 7.93 -1.62
CA VAL A 112 -8.27 8.08 -1.62
C VAL A 112 -8.85 7.80 -3.00
N ALA A 113 -10.03 7.16 -3.04
CA ALA A 113 -10.82 7.00 -4.26
C ALA A 113 -11.93 8.06 -4.36
N GLY A 114 -12.46 8.49 -3.21
CA GLY A 114 -13.57 9.43 -3.14
C GLY A 114 -14.91 8.81 -3.53
N ALA A 115 -15.91 9.66 -3.70
CA ALA A 115 -17.26 9.24 -4.08
C ALA A 115 -17.57 9.58 -5.55
N TYR A 116 -18.26 8.68 -6.26
CA TYR A 116 -18.70 8.93 -7.64
C TYR A 116 -19.80 10.00 -7.70
N MET A 117 -19.53 11.06 -8.46
CA MET A 117 -20.51 12.10 -8.85
C MET A 117 -21.14 11.81 -10.21
N LEU A 118 -20.42 11.11 -11.08
CA LEU A 118 -20.85 10.71 -12.42
C LEU A 118 -20.38 9.29 -12.70
N TRP A 119 -21.24 8.47 -13.29
CA TRP A 119 -20.88 7.18 -13.84
C TRP A 119 -21.83 6.84 -14.99
N GLU A 120 -21.43 7.22 -16.21
CA GLU A 120 -22.29 7.14 -17.39
C GLU A 120 -21.55 6.58 -18.60
N ALA A 121 -22.24 5.79 -19.40
CA ALA A 121 -21.66 5.15 -20.58
C ALA A 121 -22.34 5.66 -21.86
N VAL A 122 -21.53 6.12 -22.81
CA VAL A 122 -21.99 6.58 -24.12
C VAL A 122 -21.16 5.93 -25.23
N GLY A 123 -21.83 5.15 -26.08
CA GLY A 123 -21.17 4.36 -27.11
C GLY A 123 -20.16 3.38 -26.51
N LYS A 124 -18.89 3.50 -26.90
CA LYS A 124 -17.79 2.65 -26.40
C LYS A 124 -17.03 3.23 -25.20
N LYS A 125 -17.47 4.36 -24.64
CA LYS A 125 -16.77 5.07 -23.57
C LYS A 125 -17.60 5.09 -22.30
N LEU A 126 -16.94 4.80 -21.19
CA LEU A 126 -17.44 5.03 -19.84
C LEU A 126 -16.79 6.31 -19.30
N PHE A 127 -17.61 7.20 -18.77
CA PHE A 127 -17.21 8.45 -18.14
C PHE A 127 -17.52 8.36 -16.65
N ALA A 128 -16.51 8.60 -15.83
CA ALA A 128 -16.65 8.64 -14.38
C ALA A 128 -16.03 9.92 -13.82
N VAL A 129 -16.69 10.51 -12.84
CA VAL A 129 -16.14 11.62 -12.05
C VAL A 129 -16.27 11.28 -10.58
N GLN A 130 -15.18 11.40 -9.82
CA GLN A 130 -15.12 11.13 -8.39
C GLN A 130 -14.72 12.38 -7.61
N ALA A 131 -15.43 12.72 -6.54
CA ALA A 131 -15.04 13.75 -5.58
C ALA A 131 -14.16 13.13 -4.49
N ILE A 132 -12.90 13.53 -4.42
CA ILE A 132 -11.92 12.98 -3.48
C ILE A 132 -11.81 13.78 -2.18
N ALA A 133 -12.08 15.09 -2.24
CA ALA A 133 -12.15 15.94 -1.06
C ALA A 133 -13.10 17.13 -1.29
N GLY A 134 -13.87 17.49 -0.26
CA GLY A 134 -14.77 18.63 -0.22
C GLY A 134 -14.08 19.95 0.10
N HIS A 135 -12.77 20.04 -0.13
CA HIS A 135 -11.95 21.24 0.03
C HIS A 135 -10.81 21.20 -1.00
N ARG A 136 -10.09 22.32 -1.12
CA ARG A 136 -8.89 22.41 -1.94
C ARG A 136 -7.79 21.49 -1.41
N ILE A 137 -7.11 20.78 -2.32
CA ILE A 137 -5.94 19.96 -2.03
C ILE A 137 -4.67 20.58 -2.64
N LYS A 138 -3.49 20.16 -2.16
CA LYS A 138 -2.20 20.65 -2.68
C LYS A 138 -1.87 20.07 -4.05
N SER A 139 -1.88 18.74 -4.16
CA SER A 139 -1.45 18.03 -5.37
C SER A 139 -1.89 16.58 -5.37
N ILE A 140 -1.87 15.98 -6.57
CA ILE A 140 -2.00 14.53 -6.76
C ILE A 140 -0.63 14.00 -7.17
N ASN A 141 -0.14 13.00 -6.45
CA ASN A 141 1.22 12.50 -6.57
C ASN A 141 1.30 11.23 -7.43
N ARG A 142 0.37 10.31 -7.23
CA ARG A 142 0.34 8.99 -7.89
C ARG A 142 -1.08 8.54 -8.16
N TYR A 143 -1.24 7.69 -9.18
CA TYR A 143 -2.52 7.17 -9.64
C TYR A 143 -2.52 5.65 -9.60
N TRP A 144 -3.64 5.06 -9.21
CA TRP A 144 -3.85 3.61 -9.18
C TRP A 144 -5.14 3.25 -9.89
N LEU A 145 -5.10 2.17 -10.68
CA LEU A 145 -6.27 1.48 -11.19
C LEU A 145 -6.36 0.13 -10.48
N HIS A 146 -7.39 -0.05 -9.66
CA HIS A 146 -7.43 -1.10 -8.65
C HIS A 146 -6.17 -1.01 -7.77
N ASP A 147 -5.30 -2.01 -7.83
CA ASP A 147 -4.01 -2.02 -7.13
C ASP A 147 -2.80 -1.70 -8.04
N ASP A 148 -3.00 -1.60 -9.35
CA ASP A 148 -1.91 -1.31 -10.28
C ASP A 148 -1.57 0.18 -10.26
N GLU A 149 -0.31 0.51 -9.98
CA GLU A 149 0.17 1.90 -10.07
C GLU A 149 0.34 2.26 -11.55
N VAL A 150 -0.20 3.40 -11.96
CA VAL A 150 -0.18 3.86 -13.35
C VAL A 150 0.46 5.23 -13.45
N THR A 151 1.19 5.45 -14.54
CA THR A 151 1.79 6.74 -14.88
C THR A 151 1.07 7.35 -16.07
N LEU A 152 0.90 8.67 -16.04
CA LEU A 152 0.16 9.42 -17.05
C LEU A 152 1.11 10.12 -18.03
N GLN A 153 0.66 10.23 -19.28
CA GLN A 153 1.22 11.12 -20.29
C GLN A 153 0.72 12.55 -20.08
N GLY A 154 1.29 13.52 -20.82
CA GLY A 154 0.90 14.93 -20.71
C GLY A 154 -0.55 15.24 -21.07
N ASP A 155 -1.22 14.34 -21.81
CA ASP A 155 -2.64 14.45 -22.19
C ASP A 155 -3.60 13.71 -21.23
N GLY A 156 -3.07 13.10 -20.16
CA GLY A 156 -3.84 12.30 -19.20
C GLY A 156 -4.07 10.85 -19.61
N THR A 157 -3.61 10.39 -20.78
CA THR A 157 -3.62 8.96 -21.13
C THR A 157 -2.62 8.20 -20.29
N ILE A 158 -2.89 6.92 -20.00
CA ILE A 158 -1.92 6.06 -19.31
C ILE A 158 -0.76 5.71 -20.25
N ASN A 159 0.45 5.64 -19.70
CA ASN A 159 1.64 5.18 -20.42
C ASN A 159 1.49 3.74 -20.93
N SER A 160 2.01 3.48 -22.14
CA SER A 160 2.07 2.12 -22.72
C SER A 160 3.00 1.23 -21.89
N GLY A 161 2.53 0.06 -21.47
CA GLY A 161 3.29 -0.87 -20.62
C GLY A 161 2.45 -1.56 -19.54
N THR A 162 1.25 -1.07 -19.29
CA THR A 162 0.24 -1.72 -18.44
C THR A 162 -0.83 -2.43 -19.28
N ASN A 163 -1.61 -3.32 -18.64
CA ASN A 163 -2.76 -3.96 -19.28
C ASN A 163 -3.77 -2.93 -19.80
N TYR A 164 -3.92 -1.80 -19.12
CA TYR A 164 -4.86 -0.73 -19.48
C TYR A 164 -4.46 0.05 -20.75
N ASN A 165 -3.16 0.13 -21.08
CA ASN A 165 -2.63 0.85 -22.25
C ASN A 165 -3.25 2.26 -22.42
N THR A 166 -3.43 2.75 -23.64
CA THR A 166 -4.05 4.06 -23.93
C THR A 166 -5.60 4.05 -23.84
N ASN A 167 -6.21 2.98 -23.33
CA ASN A 167 -7.67 2.86 -23.23
C ASN A 167 -8.27 3.66 -22.07
N VAL A 168 -7.45 4.08 -21.10
CA VAL A 168 -7.89 4.88 -19.96
C VAL A 168 -7.22 6.26 -20.00
N GLN A 169 -8.04 7.29 -19.79
CA GLN A 169 -7.60 8.67 -19.60
C GLN A 169 -8.04 9.15 -18.23
N ILE A 170 -7.14 9.79 -17.50
CA ILE A 170 -7.36 10.31 -16.16
C ILE A 170 -7.07 11.82 -16.15
N PHE A 171 -7.96 12.56 -15.52
CA PHE A 171 -7.86 14.00 -15.30
C PHE A 171 -8.02 14.28 -13.80
N SER A 172 -7.45 15.38 -13.35
CA SER A 172 -7.53 15.79 -11.94
C SER A 172 -7.82 17.27 -11.80
N ARG A 173 -8.51 17.62 -10.72
CA ARG A 173 -8.83 18.99 -10.31
C ARG A 173 -8.57 19.12 -8.82
N LEU A 174 -8.00 20.25 -8.43
CA LEU A 174 -7.49 20.45 -7.07
C LEU A 174 -8.50 21.12 -6.13
N GLY A 175 -9.68 21.50 -6.62
CA GLY A 175 -10.74 22.14 -5.83
C GLY A 175 -10.61 23.67 -5.78
N LEU A 176 -10.35 24.31 -6.91
CA LEU A 176 -10.34 25.78 -7.04
C LEU A 176 -11.76 26.35 -6.95
N VAL A 177 -11.88 27.65 -6.66
CA VAL A 177 -13.15 28.40 -6.64
C VAL A 177 -12.99 29.67 -7.47
N PRO A 178 -13.64 29.80 -8.65
CA PRO A 178 -14.34 28.74 -9.37
C PRO A 178 -13.36 27.68 -9.91
N GLU A 179 -13.83 26.44 -10.06
CA GLU A 179 -13.08 25.35 -10.68
C GLU A 179 -13.30 25.35 -12.20
N THR A 180 -12.46 24.62 -12.94
CA THR A 180 -12.63 24.38 -14.38
C THR A 180 -13.45 23.11 -14.65
N ASP A 181 -14.18 23.04 -15.77
CA ASP A 181 -14.84 21.80 -16.18
C ASP A 181 -13.84 20.78 -16.75
N TYR A 182 -14.24 19.52 -16.91
CA TYR A 182 -13.45 18.51 -17.63
C TYR A 182 -13.81 18.53 -19.12
N PRO A 183 -13.03 19.18 -20.02
CA PRO A 183 -13.48 19.46 -21.38
C PRO A 183 -13.78 18.18 -22.19
N ALA A 184 -12.99 17.12 -21.95
CA ALA A 184 -13.16 15.83 -22.62
C ALA A 184 -14.46 15.11 -22.20
N ILE A 185 -14.92 15.31 -20.96
CA ILE A 185 -16.15 14.71 -20.42
C ILE A 185 -17.35 15.59 -20.79
N THR A 186 -17.26 16.90 -20.62
CA THR A 186 -18.34 17.84 -20.96
C THR A 186 -18.64 17.83 -22.46
N SER A 187 -17.62 17.78 -23.32
CA SER A 187 -17.81 17.65 -24.77
C SER A 187 -18.59 16.39 -25.16
N ALA A 188 -18.37 15.27 -24.46
CA ALA A 188 -19.03 14.01 -24.78
C ALA A 188 -20.48 13.90 -24.24
N LEU A 189 -20.78 14.55 -23.12
CA LEU A 189 -22.05 14.37 -22.40
C LEU A 189 -22.99 15.59 -22.44
N SER A 190 -22.49 16.77 -22.80
CA SER A 190 -23.30 18.00 -22.83
C SER A 190 -24.48 17.90 -23.79
N GLY A 191 -24.30 17.27 -24.96
CA GLY A 191 -25.37 17.06 -25.94
C GLY A 191 -26.52 16.17 -25.44
N GLN A 192 -26.31 15.40 -24.38
CA GLN A 192 -27.33 14.57 -23.73
C GLN A 192 -27.95 15.27 -22.51
N GLY A 193 -27.46 16.44 -22.13
CA GLY A 193 -27.91 17.18 -20.95
C GLY A 193 -27.48 16.57 -19.60
N VAL A 194 -26.67 15.51 -19.60
CA VAL A 194 -26.28 14.77 -18.38
C VAL A 194 -25.14 15.47 -17.63
N TRP A 195 -24.12 15.96 -18.33
CA TRP A 195 -22.98 16.65 -17.73
C TRP A 195 -22.50 17.83 -18.60
N SER A 196 -22.83 19.05 -18.18
CA SER A 196 -22.41 20.31 -18.78
C SER A 196 -21.22 20.98 -18.07
N SER A 197 -20.72 22.08 -18.64
CA SER A 197 -19.68 22.95 -18.06
C SER A 197 -20.08 23.65 -16.76
N ASN A 198 -21.34 23.54 -16.33
CA ASN A 198 -21.78 24.02 -15.02
C ASN A 198 -21.46 23.03 -13.89
N HIS A 199 -21.20 21.75 -14.20
CA HIS A 199 -20.84 20.73 -13.20
C HIS A 199 -19.35 20.78 -12.86
N ARG A 200 -18.88 21.94 -12.43
CA ARG A 200 -17.46 22.19 -12.14
C ARG A 200 -17.05 21.65 -10.78
N GLY A 201 -17.97 21.56 -9.81
CA GLY A 201 -17.61 21.14 -8.46
C GLY A 201 -16.66 22.14 -7.80
N ASP A 202 -17.02 23.43 -7.86
CA ASP A 202 -16.24 24.52 -7.28
C ASP A 202 -15.93 24.22 -5.80
N GLY A 203 -14.64 24.32 -5.41
CA GLY A 203 -14.17 24.03 -4.05
C GLY A 203 -13.98 22.54 -3.73
N GLN A 204 -14.22 21.63 -4.68
CA GLN A 204 -14.09 20.19 -4.49
C GLN A 204 -12.99 19.59 -5.37
N ALA A 205 -12.00 18.99 -4.72
CA ALA A 205 -11.00 18.20 -5.44
C ALA A 205 -11.66 16.96 -6.04
N SER A 206 -11.39 16.71 -7.31
CA SER A 206 -12.04 15.64 -8.06
C SER A 206 -11.13 15.00 -9.11
N LEU A 207 -11.54 13.82 -9.54
CA LEU A 207 -10.91 13.01 -10.57
C LEU A 207 -11.90 12.76 -11.70
N GLY A 208 -11.46 12.93 -12.94
CA GLY A 208 -12.19 12.50 -14.14
C GLY A 208 -11.53 11.27 -14.72
N MET A 209 -12.31 10.27 -15.12
CA MET A 209 -11.82 9.06 -15.77
C MET A 209 -12.66 8.75 -17.00
N ILE A 210 -11.99 8.48 -18.11
CA ILE A 210 -12.61 8.01 -19.35
C ILE A 210 -12.02 6.65 -19.66
N CYS A 211 -12.86 5.61 -19.71
CA CYS A 211 -12.45 4.26 -20.11
C CYS A 211 -13.07 3.92 -21.46
N THR A 212 -12.24 3.55 -22.44
CA THR A 212 -12.70 3.11 -23.76
C THR A 212 -12.69 1.59 -23.83
N SER A 213 -13.83 0.98 -24.15
CA SER A 213 -13.92 -0.47 -24.33
C SER A 213 -13.04 -0.92 -25.48
N SER A 214 -12.37 -2.06 -25.30
CA SER A 214 -11.65 -2.75 -26.36
C SER A 214 -12.58 -3.73 -27.09
N ASN A 215 -12.07 -4.40 -28.13
CA ASN A 215 -12.79 -5.51 -28.76
C ASN A 215 -13.16 -6.57 -27.69
N ALA A 216 -14.30 -7.27 -27.86
CA ALA A 216 -14.84 -8.20 -26.87
C ALA A 216 -13.81 -9.26 -26.44
N GLU A 217 -13.03 -9.77 -27.40
CA GLU A 217 -11.94 -10.73 -27.18
C GLU A 217 -10.83 -10.20 -26.28
N LYS A 218 -10.54 -8.89 -26.32
CA LYS A 218 -9.48 -8.25 -25.53
C LYS A 218 -9.99 -7.59 -24.24
N GLN A 219 -11.31 -7.47 -24.07
CA GLN A 219 -11.92 -6.74 -22.94
C GLN A 219 -11.55 -7.36 -21.59
N GLN A 220 -11.60 -8.69 -21.47
CA GLN A 220 -11.23 -9.38 -20.23
C GLN A 220 -9.73 -9.32 -19.91
N LYS A 221 -8.87 -9.10 -20.92
CA LYS A 221 -7.44 -8.91 -20.70
C LYS A 221 -7.08 -7.48 -20.33
N ARG A 222 -7.71 -6.50 -20.98
CA ARG A 222 -7.52 -5.07 -20.69
C ARG A 222 -8.12 -4.68 -19.35
N PHE A 223 -9.23 -5.32 -19.00
CA PHE A 223 -10.04 -5.04 -17.82
C PHE A 223 -10.43 -6.34 -17.10
N PRO A 224 -9.45 -7.08 -16.53
CA PRO A 224 -9.70 -8.38 -15.90
C PRO A 224 -10.65 -8.29 -14.70
N TYR A 225 -10.62 -7.16 -14.00
CA TYR A 225 -11.49 -6.89 -12.85
C TYR A 225 -12.74 -6.09 -13.21
N GLY A 226 -13.09 -6.00 -14.50
CA GLY A 226 -14.18 -5.18 -14.99
C GLY A 226 -13.79 -3.69 -15.08
N PRO A 227 -14.76 -2.76 -15.01
CA PRO A 227 -14.48 -1.33 -15.14
C PRO A 227 -13.41 -0.85 -14.13
N PRO A 228 -12.36 -0.14 -14.59
CA PRO A 228 -11.28 0.33 -13.72
C PRO A 228 -11.79 1.11 -12.50
N GLN A 229 -11.20 0.84 -11.34
CA GLN A 229 -11.45 1.62 -10.12
C GLN A 229 -10.27 2.54 -9.85
N LEU A 230 -10.48 3.84 -10.03
CA LEU A 230 -9.44 4.85 -9.85
C LEU A 230 -9.31 5.27 -8.38
N SER A 231 -8.10 5.19 -7.85
CA SER A 231 -7.69 5.80 -6.57
C SER A 231 -6.40 6.59 -6.75
N VAL A 232 -6.16 7.58 -5.90
CA VAL A 232 -4.99 8.47 -6.01
C VAL A 232 -4.36 8.73 -4.65
N GLU A 233 -3.05 8.96 -4.66
CA GLU A 233 -2.30 9.48 -3.53
C GLU A 233 -2.25 10.99 -3.69
N ALA A 234 -2.85 11.68 -2.74
CA ALA A 234 -2.98 13.13 -2.77
C ALA A 234 -2.39 13.74 -1.49
N ASP A 235 -1.73 14.88 -1.67
CA ASP A 235 -1.41 15.80 -0.60
C ASP A 235 -2.65 16.68 -0.39
N MET A 236 -3.34 16.45 0.73
CA MET A 236 -4.70 16.92 1.00
C MET A 236 -4.74 18.41 1.40
N ALA A 237 -5.41 18.76 2.50
CA ALA A 237 -5.66 20.15 2.89
C ALA A 237 -4.38 21.00 2.98
N LEU A 238 -4.51 22.25 2.57
CA LEU A 238 -3.58 23.32 2.91
C LEU A 238 -3.98 23.84 4.30
N CYS A 239 -3.01 24.01 5.20
CA CYS A 239 -3.26 24.45 6.57
C CYS A 239 -2.54 25.77 6.84
N TRP A 240 -3.16 26.63 7.65
CA TRP A 240 -2.52 27.83 8.16
C TRP A 240 -1.38 27.46 9.12
N ASP A 241 -0.16 27.87 8.81
CA ASP A 241 0.96 27.85 9.75
C ASP A 241 1.06 29.19 10.48
N PHE A 242 0.58 29.22 11.72
CA PHE A 242 0.59 30.42 12.57
C PHE A 242 1.99 30.84 13.05
N ARG A 243 3.04 30.09 12.72
CA ARG A 243 4.45 30.48 12.92
C ARG A 243 5.00 31.27 11.73
N ASP A 244 4.35 31.17 10.57
CA ASP A 244 4.78 31.83 9.33
C ASP A 244 4.04 33.17 9.17
N PRO A 245 4.73 34.31 9.34
CA PRO A 245 4.10 35.63 9.23
C PRO A 245 3.67 35.98 7.79
N LEU A 246 4.07 35.19 6.79
CA LEU A 246 3.62 35.35 5.41
C LEU A 246 2.26 34.72 5.14
N GLN A 247 1.74 33.92 6.08
CA GLN A 247 0.43 33.30 5.98
C GLN A 247 -0.62 34.09 6.74
N ASP A 248 -1.78 34.24 6.11
CA ASP A 248 -2.92 34.97 6.65
C ASP A 248 -4.06 33.98 6.93
N PRO A 249 -4.57 33.88 8.18
CA PRO A 249 -5.70 33.00 8.51
C PRO A 249 -6.99 33.35 7.77
N GLU A 250 -7.16 34.58 7.26
CA GLU A 250 -8.34 34.97 6.47
C GLU A 250 -8.15 34.74 4.96
N ASN A 251 -6.94 34.36 4.54
CA ASN A 251 -6.63 34.11 3.13
C ASN A 251 -6.05 32.71 2.90
N PRO A 252 -6.92 31.71 2.61
CA PRO A 252 -6.53 30.33 2.35
C PRO A 252 -5.56 30.13 1.17
N ALA A 253 -5.38 31.13 0.30
CA ALA A 253 -4.42 31.05 -0.80
C ALA A 253 -2.95 31.15 -0.32
N THR A 254 -2.72 31.67 0.89
CA THR A 254 -1.37 31.77 1.49
C THR A 254 -0.94 30.48 2.17
N TRP A 255 -1.90 29.63 2.56
CA TRP A 255 -1.67 28.42 3.33
C TRP A 255 -0.85 27.38 2.57
N GLN A 256 -0.06 26.60 3.31
CA GLN A 256 0.80 25.58 2.75
C GLN A 256 0.40 24.18 3.21
N TRP A 257 0.81 23.19 2.43
CA TRP A 257 0.61 21.80 2.81
C TRP A 257 1.56 21.42 3.94
N THR A 258 1.04 20.66 4.91
CA THR A 258 1.81 20.20 6.07
C THR A 258 1.36 18.82 6.52
N ARG A 259 2.26 18.12 7.21
CA ARG A 259 1.98 16.88 7.96
C ARG A 259 2.05 17.10 9.47
N ASN A 260 2.29 18.33 9.91
CA ASN A 260 2.42 18.68 11.34
C ASN A 260 1.05 18.54 12.04
N ALA A 261 1.00 17.70 13.08
CA ALA A 261 -0.25 17.40 13.78
C ALA A 261 -0.88 18.63 14.46
N ALA A 262 -0.08 19.57 14.98
CA ALA A 262 -0.59 20.77 15.65
C ALA A 262 -1.25 21.74 14.65
N LEU A 263 -0.61 21.97 13.50
CA LEU A 263 -1.17 22.80 12.42
C LEU A 263 -2.45 22.17 11.85
N ILE A 264 -2.45 20.85 11.67
CA ILE A 264 -3.61 20.08 11.23
C ILE A 264 -4.75 20.17 12.26
N MET A 265 -4.44 20.10 13.55
CA MET A 265 -5.44 20.26 14.62
C MET A 265 -6.05 21.67 14.59
N ALA A 266 -5.23 22.72 14.48
CA ALA A 266 -5.71 24.10 14.37
C ALA A 266 -6.63 24.28 13.15
N TRP A 267 -6.23 23.74 11.99
CA TRP A 267 -7.06 23.71 10.78
C TRP A 267 -8.40 22.99 11.02
N HIS A 268 -8.37 21.80 11.63
CA HIS A 268 -9.58 21.02 11.92
C HIS A 268 -10.54 21.72 12.89
N GLN A 269 -10.01 22.43 13.90
CA GLN A 269 -10.82 23.13 14.89
C GLN A 269 -11.48 24.39 14.33
N CYS A 270 -10.76 25.17 13.50
CA CYS A 270 -11.19 26.51 13.12
C CYS A 270 -11.61 26.66 11.66
N PHE A 271 -10.94 25.98 10.73
CA PHE A 271 -11.01 26.30 9.30
C PHE A 271 -11.64 25.20 8.43
N ASN A 272 -11.63 23.95 8.89
CA ASN A 272 -12.27 22.85 8.17
C ASN A 272 -13.79 23.07 8.08
N GLU A 273 -14.33 23.06 6.87
CA GLU A 273 -15.78 23.20 6.63
C GLU A 273 -16.62 22.12 7.31
N PHE A 274 -16.01 20.97 7.58
CA PHE A 274 -16.62 19.81 8.22
C PHE A 274 -16.09 19.57 9.65
N GLY A 275 -15.31 20.52 10.18
CA GLY A 275 -14.78 20.48 11.55
C GLY A 275 -15.67 21.23 12.55
N HIS A 276 -15.06 21.69 13.65
CA HIS A 276 -15.79 22.40 14.72
C HIS A 276 -16.14 23.86 14.36
N LYS A 277 -15.49 24.45 13.34
CA LYS A 277 -15.70 25.84 12.89
C LYS A 277 -15.63 26.88 14.02
N ARG A 278 -14.69 26.68 14.94
CA ARG A 278 -14.45 27.62 16.03
C ARG A 278 -13.81 28.89 15.49
N ASP A 279 -14.11 30.02 16.12
CA ASP A 279 -13.46 31.28 15.84
C ASP A 279 -11.99 31.23 16.30
N TYR A 280 -11.04 31.29 15.36
CA TYR A 280 -9.61 31.20 15.66
C TYR A 280 -9.12 32.34 16.56
N THR A 281 -9.77 33.52 16.50
CA THR A 281 -9.41 34.68 17.34
C THR A 281 -9.71 34.45 18.82
N ARG A 282 -10.65 33.55 19.11
CA ARG A 282 -11.02 33.14 20.47
C ARG A 282 -10.36 31.82 20.87
N ALA A 283 -10.30 30.87 19.95
CA ALA A 283 -9.83 29.52 20.22
C ALA A 283 -8.30 29.40 20.25
N ILE A 284 -7.58 30.11 19.38
CA ILE A 284 -6.13 29.92 19.18
C ILE A 284 -5.34 31.14 19.65
N LEU A 285 -5.67 32.35 19.15
CA LEU A 285 -4.86 33.55 19.38
C LEU A 285 -4.58 33.87 20.86
N PRO A 286 -5.51 33.69 21.82
CA PRO A 286 -5.25 34.00 23.23
C PRO A 286 -4.17 33.13 23.88
N VAL A 287 -3.81 32.01 23.24
CA VAL A 287 -2.81 31.03 23.69
C VAL A 287 -1.86 30.65 22.55
N LEU A 288 -1.60 31.59 21.63
CA LEU A 288 -0.82 31.33 20.40
C LEU A 288 0.58 30.79 20.69
N ASP A 289 1.27 31.28 21.70
CA ASP A 289 2.62 30.83 22.07
C ASP A 289 2.66 29.32 22.39
N MET A 290 1.61 28.80 23.01
CA MET A 290 1.45 27.36 23.27
C MET A 290 1.33 26.60 21.95
N TRP A 291 0.45 27.04 21.05
CA TRP A 291 0.25 26.40 19.74
C TRP A 291 1.52 26.42 18.88
N GLN A 292 2.28 27.53 18.90
CA GLN A 292 3.59 27.66 18.24
C GLN A 292 4.58 26.62 18.76
N GLU A 293 4.70 26.50 20.07
CA GLU A 293 5.59 25.52 20.67
C GLU A 293 5.14 24.07 20.36
N GLU A 294 3.85 23.76 20.41
CA GLU A 294 3.36 22.41 20.07
C GLU A 294 3.66 22.04 18.62
N ALA A 295 3.57 23.00 17.70
CA ALA A 295 3.96 22.80 16.31
C ALA A 295 5.48 22.55 16.18
N ASP A 296 6.31 23.25 16.94
CA ASP A 296 7.75 23.02 16.97
C ASP A 296 8.10 21.63 17.55
N VAL A 297 7.40 21.19 18.60
CA VAL A 297 7.57 19.84 19.17
C VAL A 297 7.20 18.75 18.17
N CYS A 298 6.15 18.94 17.36
CA CYS A 298 5.81 18.00 16.29
C CYS A 298 6.93 17.88 15.23
N ASP A 299 7.61 18.98 14.95
CA ASP A 299 8.69 19.07 13.95
C ASP A 299 10.06 18.63 14.46
N GLU A 300 10.20 18.38 15.77
CA GLU A 300 11.44 17.88 16.36
C GLU A 300 11.93 16.60 15.66
N LEU A 301 13.24 16.56 15.39
CA LEU A 301 13.89 15.44 14.76
C LEU A 301 14.19 14.34 15.79
N VAL A 302 13.70 13.13 15.53
CA VAL A 302 13.95 11.92 16.32
C VAL A 302 14.93 11.03 15.56
N PRO A 303 16.06 10.63 16.17
CA PRO A 303 17.07 9.79 15.52
C PRO A 303 16.59 8.36 15.32
N LEU A 304 17.02 7.75 14.20
CA LEU A 304 16.69 6.39 13.80
C LEU A 304 17.82 5.41 14.08
N ALA A 305 17.50 4.13 14.33
CA ALA A 305 18.51 3.09 14.54
C ALA A 305 19.40 2.87 13.31
N GLY A 306 18.82 2.98 12.10
CA GLY A 306 19.52 2.87 10.82
C GLY A 306 20.29 4.14 10.38
N GLY A 307 20.34 5.17 11.24
CA GLY A 307 20.88 6.50 10.90
C GLY A 307 19.85 7.44 10.28
N GLY A 308 20.12 8.75 10.36
CA GLY A 308 19.18 9.80 9.96
C GLY A 308 18.16 10.14 11.06
N ASN A 309 17.20 11.01 10.71
CA ASN A 309 16.14 11.45 11.62
C ASN A 309 14.78 11.47 10.91
N GLU A 310 13.70 11.37 11.67
CA GLU A 310 12.34 11.64 11.22
C GLU A 310 11.66 12.67 12.15
N ARG A 311 10.60 13.34 11.67
CA ARG A 311 9.81 14.25 12.52
C ARG A 311 9.10 13.45 13.62
N ARG A 312 8.94 14.06 14.80
CA ARG A 312 8.36 13.40 15.97
C ARG A 312 6.91 12.96 15.72
N TYR A 313 6.06 13.88 15.24
CA TYR A 313 4.63 13.64 15.04
C TYR A 313 4.18 14.11 13.65
N GLU A 314 3.86 13.14 12.79
CA GLU A 314 3.16 13.38 11.52
C GLU A 314 1.72 12.86 11.59
N CYS A 315 0.80 13.62 11.01
CA CYS A 315 -0.61 13.28 10.93
C CYS A 315 -1.05 13.19 9.46
N ASN A 316 -1.58 12.04 9.07
CA ASN A 316 -2.02 11.75 7.70
C ASN A 316 -3.28 10.89 7.76
N GLY A 317 -4.44 11.50 7.49
CA GLY A 317 -5.69 10.76 7.48
C GLY A 317 -6.79 11.49 6.73
N PHE A 318 -7.86 10.76 6.46
CA PHE A 318 -9.08 11.28 5.86
C PHE A 318 -10.29 10.79 6.66
N ASP A 319 -11.38 11.53 6.53
CA ASP A 319 -12.67 11.19 7.11
C ASP A 319 -13.80 11.58 6.14
N THR A 320 -15.02 11.18 6.48
CA THR A 320 -16.24 11.52 5.76
C THR A 320 -17.14 12.38 6.64
N THR A 321 -18.03 13.16 6.01
CA THR A 321 -18.99 14.02 6.73
C THR A 321 -20.09 13.26 7.47
N GLU A 322 -20.10 11.92 7.43
CA GLU A 322 -21.01 11.12 8.25
C GLU A 322 -20.56 11.07 9.72
N ASN A 323 -19.25 11.17 9.95
CA ASN A 323 -18.69 11.14 11.29
C ASN A 323 -18.75 12.51 11.95
N ASP A 324 -18.97 12.52 13.27
CA ASP A 324 -18.92 13.74 14.08
C ASP A 324 -17.48 14.30 14.09
N PRO A 325 -17.28 15.64 14.06
CA PRO A 325 -15.94 16.25 14.10
C PRO A 325 -15.06 15.76 15.26
N LYS A 326 -15.66 15.31 16.37
CA LYS A 326 -14.93 14.71 17.49
C LYS A 326 -14.18 13.43 17.10
N ALA A 327 -14.70 12.62 16.17
CA ALA A 327 -14.04 11.39 15.73
C ALA A 327 -12.69 11.72 15.10
N ALA A 328 -12.66 12.69 14.19
CA ALA A 328 -11.41 13.13 13.58
C ALA A 328 -10.51 13.90 14.55
N THR A 329 -11.06 14.69 15.47
CA THR A 329 -10.27 15.30 16.56
C THR A 329 -9.52 14.22 17.34
N ASN A 330 -10.18 13.12 17.71
CA ASN A 330 -9.55 12.00 18.40
C ASN A 330 -8.48 11.30 17.55
N ALA A 331 -8.72 11.16 16.24
CA ALA A 331 -7.73 10.57 15.33
C ALA A 331 -6.47 11.43 15.19
N ILE A 332 -6.61 12.77 15.14
CA ILE A 332 -5.48 13.70 15.14
C ILE A 332 -4.75 13.63 16.48
N LEU A 333 -5.47 13.65 17.62
CA LEU A 333 -4.86 13.50 18.95
C LEU A 333 -4.09 12.19 19.08
N ALA A 334 -4.60 11.07 18.56
CA ALA A 334 -3.92 9.79 18.57
C ALA A 334 -2.59 9.82 17.79
N SER A 335 -2.49 10.63 16.73
CA SER A 335 -1.25 10.75 15.93
C SER A 335 -0.10 11.46 16.65
N CYS A 336 -0.40 12.26 17.68
CA CYS A 336 0.60 13.03 18.43
C CYS A 336 0.57 12.79 19.95
N ASP A 337 -0.16 11.77 20.41
CA ASP A 337 -0.50 11.57 21.82
C ASP A 337 -0.96 12.89 22.46
N GLY A 338 -1.86 13.60 21.78
CA GLY A 338 -2.27 14.95 22.15
C GLY A 338 -3.31 14.98 23.26
N TRP A 339 -3.37 16.10 23.95
CA TRP A 339 -4.43 16.47 24.89
C TRP A 339 -5.00 17.83 24.48
N ILE A 340 -6.33 17.95 24.53
CA ILE A 340 -7.02 19.21 24.22
C ILE A 340 -8.06 19.51 25.29
N CYS A 341 -8.13 20.76 25.71
CA CYS A 341 -9.10 21.25 26.68
C CYS A 341 -9.58 22.65 26.31
N GLU A 342 -10.85 22.93 26.55
CA GLU A 342 -11.44 24.26 26.36
C GLU A 342 -11.50 25.00 27.69
N ARG A 343 -10.89 26.19 27.74
CA ARG A 343 -10.95 27.08 28.88
C ARG A 343 -12.27 27.85 28.90
N GLY A 344 -12.70 28.36 30.06
CA GLY A 344 -13.98 29.07 30.20
C GLY A 344 -14.14 30.34 29.34
N ASP A 345 -13.05 30.91 28.82
CA ASP A 345 -13.07 32.02 27.87
C ASP A 345 -13.21 31.55 26.40
N GLY A 346 -13.21 30.26 26.14
CA GLY A 346 -13.28 29.64 24.81
C GLY A 346 -11.91 29.38 24.16
N ALA A 347 -10.81 29.67 24.84
CA ALA A 347 -9.47 29.33 24.35
C ALA A 347 -9.22 27.82 24.41
N LEU A 348 -8.60 27.26 23.38
CA LEU A 348 -8.26 25.84 23.28
C LEU A 348 -6.80 25.64 23.69
N LEU A 349 -6.62 24.90 24.78
CA LEU A 349 -5.34 24.45 25.27
C LEU A 349 -5.03 23.13 24.58
N PHE A 350 -3.98 23.10 23.77
CA PHE A 350 -3.53 21.91 23.06
C PHE A 350 -2.10 21.60 23.49
N ILE A 351 -1.84 20.35 23.88
CA ILE A 351 -0.53 19.89 24.33
C ILE A 351 -0.25 18.51 23.71
N VAL A 352 0.83 18.38 22.93
CA VAL A 352 1.29 17.12 22.35
C VAL A 352 2.01 16.25 23.38
N GLY A 353 2.22 14.98 23.07
CA GLY A 353 2.65 13.95 24.01
C GLY A 353 3.89 14.28 24.85
N LYS A 354 4.91 14.93 24.26
CA LYS A 354 6.22 15.14 24.91
C LYS A 354 6.08 15.82 26.27
N PHE A 355 6.50 15.13 27.34
CA PHE A 355 6.40 15.62 28.71
C PHE A 355 7.32 16.82 28.90
N ARG A 356 6.75 17.91 29.43
CA ARG A 356 7.47 19.14 29.72
C ARG A 356 7.01 19.66 31.07
N GLU A 357 7.96 19.82 32.00
CA GLU A 357 7.68 20.20 33.39
C GLU A 357 6.98 21.56 33.52
N LYS A 358 7.16 22.47 32.57
CA LYS A 358 6.48 23.77 32.60
C LYS A 358 4.95 23.71 32.50
N TYR A 359 4.41 22.61 31.98
CA TYR A 359 2.96 22.35 31.90
C TYR A 359 2.45 21.55 33.11
N LEU A 360 3.31 21.26 34.08
CA LEU A 360 2.96 20.60 35.33
C LEU A 360 2.32 21.61 36.29
N THR A 361 1.16 21.24 36.81
CA THR A 361 0.50 21.97 37.91
C THR A 361 0.43 21.11 39.15
N THR A 362 0.16 21.70 40.31
CA THR A 362 0.06 20.97 41.58
C THR A 362 -1.36 21.04 42.12
N LEU A 363 -1.92 19.90 42.52
CA LEU A 363 -3.12 19.84 43.37
C LEU A 363 -2.72 19.46 44.78
N THR A 364 -3.23 20.20 45.75
CA THR A 364 -2.99 19.93 47.18
C THR A 364 -4.21 19.33 47.85
N ASP A 365 -4.07 18.85 49.09
CA ASP A 365 -5.20 18.41 49.93
C ASP A 365 -6.33 19.46 50.03
N ALA A 366 -6.02 20.76 49.95
CA ALA A 366 -7.00 21.83 50.07
C ALA A 366 -7.92 21.97 48.85
N ASP A 367 -7.45 21.50 47.69
CA ASP A 367 -8.13 21.60 46.41
C ASP A 367 -9.05 20.41 46.14
N ILE A 368 -8.90 19.32 46.90
CA ILE A 368 -9.62 18.07 46.71
C ILE A 368 -10.82 17.99 47.67
N VAL A 369 -12.01 17.75 47.13
CA VAL A 369 -13.26 17.55 47.89
C VAL A 369 -13.50 16.07 48.17
N GLY A 370 -13.14 15.22 47.21
CA GLY A 370 -13.35 13.79 47.26
C GLY A 370 -12.65 13.12 46.10
N HIS A 371 -12.52 11.80 46.15
CA HIS A 371 -11.86 11.02 45.13
C HIS A 371 -12.44 9.60 45.08
N GLN A 372 -12.29 8.95 43.94
CA GLN A 372 -12.52 7.53 43.75
C GLN A 372 -11.38 7.00 42.89
N ILE A 373 -10.43 6.28 43.49
CA ILE A 373 -9.23 5.79 42.82
C ILE A 373 -9.20 4.26 42.85
N GLU A 374 -8.91 3.66 41.69
CA GLU A 374 -8.67 2.25 41.52
C GLU A 374 -7.15 2.03 41.45
N TYR A 375 -6.62 1.18 42.34
CA TYR A 375 -5.17 0.94 42.50
C TYR A 375 -4.69 -0.35 41.81
N ASP A 376 -5.52 -0.92 40.97
CA ASP A 376 -5.22 -2.05 40.09
C ASP A 376 -6.36 -2.17 39.07
N VAL A 377 -6.21 -3.08 38.12
CA VAL A 377 -7.28 -3.45 37.18
C VAL A 377 -7.78 -4.87 37.46
N LEU A 378 -9.05 -5.12 37.14
CA LEU A 378 -9.58 -6.47 37.16
C LEU A 378 -8.87 -7.34 36.12
N PHE A 379 -8.80 -8.64 36.34
CA PHE A 379 -8.14 -9.58 35.42
C PHE A 379 -8.70 -9.55 33.99
N GLU A 380 -9.99 -9.22 33.85
CA GLU A 380 -10.66 -9.07 32.56
C GLU A 380 -10.24 -7.81 31.80
N ASP A 381 -9.79 -6.79 32.51
CA ASP A 381 -9.34 -5.49 31.99
C ASP A 381 -7.82 -5.38 31.88
N GLU A 382 -7.08 -6.39 32.38
CA GLU A 382 -5.63 -6.44 32.36
C GLU A 382 -5.08 -6.57 30.92
N CYS A 383 -4.03 -5.81 30.61
CA CYS A 383 -3.32 -5.88 29.35
C CYS A 383 -1.88 -6.34 29.59
N ASN A 384 -1.51 -7.50 29.03
CA ASN A 384 -0.14 -8.03 29.10
C ASN A 384 0.56 -8.08 27.73
N ARG A 385 -0.14 -7.65 26.67
CA ARG A 385 0.42 -7.41 25.34
C ARG A 385 -0.30 -6.26 24.64
N LEU A 386 0.46 -5.31 24.08
CA LEU A 386 -0.08 -4.21 23.30
C LEU A 386 0.41 -4.28 21.84
N ILE A 387 -0.52 -4.20 20.90
CA ILE A 387 -0.25 -4.26 19.46
C ILE A 387 -0.58 -2.91 18.82
N PRO A 388 0.43 -2.09 18.45
CA PRO A 388 0.21 -0.86 17.71
C PRO A 388 -0.15 -1.15 16.24
N LYS A 389 -1.27 -0.58 15.78
CA LYS A 389 -1.76 -0.64 14.40
C LYS A 389 -1.68 0.73 13.75
N PHE A 390 -1.31 0.77 12.48
CA PHE A 390 -1.15 2.01 11.72
C PHE A 390 -1.46 1.81 10.24
N CYS A 391 -1.58 2.88 9.47
CA CYS A 391 -1.76 2.80 8.01
C CYS A 391 -0.39 2.68 7.35
N TYR A 392 -0.10 1.61 6.60
CA TYR A 392 1.21 1.41 6.00
C TYR A 392 1.20 1.67 4.48
N PRO A 393 1.84 2.77 3.99
CA PRO A 393 1.84 3.10 2.58
C PRO A 393 2.50 2.04 1.69
N ALA A 394 3.52 1.33 2.19
CA ALA A 394 4.30 0.39 1.41
C ALA A 394 3.51 -0.87 0.96
N ILE A 395 2.40 -1.17 1.63
CA ILE A 395 1.46 -2.23 1.24
C ILE A 395 0.20 -1.67 0.58
N GLY A 396 0.29 -0.47 0.00
CA GLY A 396 -0.82 0.16 -0.71
C GLY A 396 -1.80 0.94 0.18
N TYR A 397 -1.33 1.48 1.32
CA TYR A 397 -2.14 2.20 2.32
C TYR A 397 -3.14 1.31 3.08
N ALA A 398 -2.78 0.05 3.32
CA ALA A 398 -3.55 -0.86 4.17
C ALA A 398 -3.08 -0.79 5.64
N THR A 399 -3.96 -1.19 6.57
CA THR A 399 -3.61 -1.29 7.98
C THR A 399 -2.58 -2.39 8.19
N SER A 400 -1.52 -2.09 8.95
CA SER A 400 -0.50 -3.04 9.37
C SER A 400 -0.23 -2.88 10.86
N ASP A 401 0.25 -3.96 11.46
CA ASP A 401 0.69 -3.98 12.84
C ASP A 401 2.19 -3.72 12.90
N THR A 402 2.66 -3.10 13.98
CA THR A 402 4.08 -3.07 14.33
C THR A 402 4.41 -4.23 15.27
N ASP A 403 5.70 -4.43 15.55
CA ASP A 403 6.14 -5.26 16.67
C ASP A 403 5.37 -4.89 17.96
N PHE A 404 4.94 -5.91 18.71
CA PHE A 404 4.17 -5.72 19.94
C PHE A 404 5.06 -5.43 21.16
N PHE A 405 4.44 -4.91 22.22
CA PHE A 405 5.04 -4.82 23.55
C PHE A 405 4.41 -5.89 24.43
N GLU A 406 5.19 -6.55 25.28
CA GLU A 406 4.66 -7.59 26.15
C GLU A 406 5.35 -7.67 27.52
N ASP A 407 4.61 -8.21 28.48
CA ASP A 407 5.09 -8.57 29.81
C ASP A 407 5.01 -10.10 29.97
N THR A 408 6.11 -10.79 29.67
CA THR A 408 6.18 -12.26 29.76
C THR A 408 5.92 -12.77 31.18
N PRO A 409 6.49 -12.19 32.26
CA PRO A 409 6.10 -12.54 33.62
C PRO A 409 4.59 -12.44 33.89
N ALA A 410 3.93 -11.36 33.49
CA ALA A 410 2.48 -11.20 33.67
C ALA A 410 1.68 -12.23 32.86
N GLN A 411 2.13 -12.61 31.65
CA GLN A 411 1.52 -13.67 30.87
C GLN A 411 1.60 -15.05 31.56
N LEU A 412 2.75 -15.37 32.18
CA LEU A 412 2.93 -16.62 32.92
C LEU A 412 2.01 -16.69 34.14
N ILE A 413 1.82 -15.57 34.85
CA ILE A 413 0.90 -15.46 35.99
C ILE A 413 -0.55 -15.59 35.52
N ALA A 414 -0.92 -14.90 34.43
CA ALA A 414 -2.25 -14.92 33.87
C ALA A 414 -2.63 -16.27 33.21
N GLY A 415 -1.63 -17.07 32.83
CA GLY A 415 -1.81 -18.32 32.08
C GLY A 415 -2.31 -18.13 30.64
N ARG A 416 -2.43 -16.89 30.16
CA ARG A 416 -2.86 -16.53 28.80
C ARG A 416 -2.37 -15.14 28.38
N VAL A 417 -2.34 -14.92 27.07
CA VAL A 417 -2.08 -13.59 26.48
C VAL A 417 -3.37 -12.78 26.51
N LEU A 418 -3.31 -11.61 27.16
CA LEU A 418 -4.35 -10.59 27.23
C LEU A 418 -3.91 -9.41 26.35
N ALA A 419 -4.22 -9.52 25.05
CA ALA A 419 -3.80 -8.56 24.05
C ALA A 419 -4.81 -7.42 23.91
N GLN A 420 -4.30 -6.19 23.83
CA GLN A 420 -5.05 -5.00 23.41
C GLN A 420 -4.42 -4.40 22.15
N GLU A 421 -5.25 -3.74 21.34
CA GLU A 421 -4.82 -3.07 20.11
C GLU A 421 -4.81 -1.56 20.34
N ALA A 422 -3.68 -0.92 20.04
CA ALA A 422 -3.58 0.54 19.98
C ALA A 422 -3.70 0.97 18.52
N ASN A 423 -4.64 1.86 18.23
CA ASN A 423 -5.01 2.22 16.86
C ASN A 423 -4.53 3.63 16.50
N TYR A 424 -3.61 3.69 15.54
CA TYR A 424 -3.01 4.88 14.98
C TYR A 424 -3.22 4.95 13.45
N GLN A 425 -4.47 4.74 12.97
CA GLN A 425 -4.76 4.75 11.53
C GLN A 425 -4.28 6.02 10.79
N TRP A 426 -4.19 7.17 11.49
CA TRP A 426 -3.74 8.44 10.90
C TRP A 426 -2.21 8.64 10.96
N VAL A 427 -1.48 7.60 11.36
CA VAL A 427 -0.02 7.55 11.36
C VAL A 427 0.42 6.62 10.23
N GLN A 428 1.40 7.10 9.45
CA GLN A 428 1.94 6.35 8.31
C GLN A 428 3.37 5.84 8.51
N GLN A 429 4.07 6.39 9.51
CA GLN A 429 5.41 5.94 9.89
C GLN A 429 5.31 4.90 11.00
N TRP A 430 5.77 3.69 10.72
CA TRP A 430 5.73 2.58 11.69
C TRP A 430 6.53 2.87 12.97
N ARG A 431 7.63 3.63 12.86
CA ARG A 431 8.46 4.04 14.00
C ARG A 431 7.73 5.03 14.91
N GLN A 432 6.99 5.98 14.33
CA GLN A 432 6.10 6.86 15.09
C GLN A 432 5.02 6.04 15.82
N ALA A 433 4.40 5.07 15.14
CA ALA A 433 3.41 4.19 15.76
C ALA A 433 4.00 3.36 16.92
N ARG A 434 5.24 2.85 16.79
CA ARG A 434 5.97 2.18 17.89
C ARG A 434 6.22 3.12 19.07
N ARG A 435 6.66 4.36 18.82
CA ARG A 435 6.89 5.37 19.88
C ARG A 435 5.59 5.71 20.62
N LEU A 436 4.50 5.92 19.90
CA LEU A 436 3.17 6.16 20.50
C LEU A 436 2.71 4.93 21.31
N GLY A 437 2.82 3.74 20.70
CA GLY A 437 2.51 2.47 21.35
C GLY A 437 3.28 2.24 22.65
N LYS A 438 4.57 2.59 22.71
CA LYS A 438 5.37 2.49 23.94
C LYS A 438 4.81 3.37 25.05
N ARG A 439 4.37 4.59 24.72
CA ARG A 439 3.83 5.53 25.72
C ARG A 439 2.52 5.02 26.31
N ASP A 440 1.64 4.49 25.46
CA ASP A 440 0.40 3.87 25.90
C ASP A 440 0.65 2.59 26.71
N TRP A 441 1.63 1.78 26.31
CA TRP A 441 2.08 0.63 27.07
C TRP A 441 2.56 1.01 28.48
N LEU A 442 3.40 2.04 28.61
CA LEU A 442 3.89 2.50 29.91
C LEU A 442 2.77 3.02 30.82
N ARG A 443 1.73 3.64 30.25
CA ARG A 443 0.54 4.09 30.97
C ARG A 443 -0.32 2.93 31.44
N LEU A 444 -0.57 1.96 30.55
CA LEU A 444 -1.27 0.71 30.86
C LEU A 444 -0.64 -0.01 32.05
N GLN A 445 0.70 -0.06 32.08
CA GLN A 445 1.47 -0.66 33.16
C GLN A 445 1.35 0.05 34.50
N GLN A 446 0.86 1.30 34.56
CA GLN A 446 0.67 1.98 35.84
C GLN A 446 -0.52 1.42 36.63
N LYS A 447 -1.54 0.86 35.97
CA LYS A 447 -2.73 0.26 36.57
C LYS A 447 -3.43 1.10 37.66
N VAL A 448 -3.25 2.42 37.62
CA VAL A 448 -3.88 3.36 38.56
C VAL A 448 -4.66 4.40 37.79
N THR A 449 -5.97 4.40 37.99
CA THR A 449 -6.94 5.29 37.34
C THR A 449 -7.98 5.72 38.37
N GLY A 450 -8.75 6.77 38.06
CA GLY A 450 -9.86 7.16 38.92
C GLY A 450 -10.33 8.58 38.67
N GLN A 451 -11.09 9.11 39.62
CA GLN A 451 -11.69 10.43 39.59
C GLN A 451 -11.33 11.23 40.82
N ILE A 452 -11.07 12.52 40.64
CA ILE A 452 -10.84 13.49 41.71
C ILE A 452 -11.86 14.61 41.55
N ASN A 453 -12.57 14.92 42.63
CA ASN A 453 -13.46 16.07 42.72
C ASN A 453 -12.63 17.29 43.17
N VAL A 454 -12.42 18.23 42.26
CA VAL A 454 -11.54 19.39 42.41
C VAL A 454 -12.37 20.65 42.65
N ARG A 455 -12.00 21.44 43.67
CA ARG A 455 -12.57 22.78 43.93
C ARG A 455 -12.19 23.75 42.84
N LEU A 456 -12.92 24.87 42.78
CA LEU A 456 -12.52 26.02 41.94
C LEU A 456 -11.12 26.56 42.29
N SER A 457 -10.60 26.32 43.50
CA SER A 457 -9.21 26.67 43.86
C SER A 457 -8.18 25.91 43.03
N GLY A 458 -8.48 24.66 42.63
CA GLY A 458 -7.61 23.81 41.81
C GLY A 458 -7.87 23.91 40.31
N ILE A 459 -8.55 24.97 39.83
CA ILE A 459 -8.98 25.09 38.43
C ILE A 459 -7.81 25.08 37.43
N ASN A 460 -6.63 25.55 37.82
CA ASN A 460 -5.45 25.52 36.93
C ASN A 460 -5.05 24.08 36.56
N SER A 461 -5.24 23.13 37.47
CA SER A 461 -4.92 21.71 37.24
C SER A 461 -5.95 21.04 36.34
N VAL A 462 -7.20 21.52 36.34
CA VAL A 462 -8.25 21.12 35.38
C VAL A 462 -7.89 21.53 33.95
N TYR A 463 -7.19 22.65 33.79
CA TYR A 463 -6.70 23.15 32.50
C TYR A 463 -5.30 22.65 32.13
N SER A 464 -4.77 21.68 32.86
CA SER A 464 -3.44 21.11 32.60
C SER A 464 -3.55 19.62 32.32
N ARG A 465 -2.71 19.15 31.39
CA ARG A 465 -2.59 17.71 31.12
C ARG A 465 -1.92 16.98 32.28
N TRP A 466 -0.80 17.49 32.78
CA TRP A 466 -0.02 16.86 33.84
C TRP A 466 -0.25 17.57 35.16
N VAL A 467 -0.55 16.80 36.19
CA VAL A 467 -0.84 17.30 37.53
C VAL A 467 -0.03 16.51 38.55
N LYS A 468 0.78 17.19 39.35
CA LYS A 468 1.44 16.64 40.53
C LYS A 468 0.45 16.64 41.69
N LEU A 469 0.33 15.51 42.38
CA LEU A 469 -0.50 15.40 43.57
C LEU A 469 0.37 15.60 44.83
N GLU A 470 0.12 16.67 45.58
CA GLU A 470 0.71 16.93 46.90
C GLU A 470 -0.40 16.81 47.96
N ALA A 471 -0.88 15.58 48.11
CA ALA A 471 -2.08 15.25 48.87
C ALA A 471 -1.78 14.14 49.90
N PRO A 472 -0.89 14.39 50.88
CA PRO A 472 -0.47 13.38 51.84
C PRO A 472 -1.61 12.91 52.76
N LYS A 473 -2.69 13.70 52.90
CA LYS A 473 -3.85 13.33 53.74
C LYS A 473 -4.95 12.67 52.92
N MET A 474 -5.31 13.24 51.77
CA MET A 474 -6.44 12.76 50.95
C MET A 474 -6.04 11.58 50.07
N LEU A 475 -4.83 11.58 49.50
CA LEU A 475 -4.35 10.57 48.54
C LEU A 475 -2.92 10.11 48.88
N PRO A 476 -2.67 9.53 50.07
CA PRO A 476 -1.32 9.20 50.55
C PRO A 476 -0.54 8.27 49.62
N ARG A 477 -1.21 7.39 48.85
CA ARG A 477 -0.55 6.48 47.89
C ARG A 477 -0.11 7.16 46.59
N LEU A 478 -0.66 8.34 46.31
CA LEU A 478 -0.33 9.15 45.13
C LEU A 478 0.39 10.45 45.49
N ASP A 479 0.73 10.65 46.77
CA ASP A 479 1.49 11.82 47.19
C ASP A 479 2.87 11.86 46.51
N GLY A 480 3.18 13.02 45.92
CA GLY A 480 4.35 13.24 45.08
C GLY A 480 4.26 12.65 43.66
N ALA A 481 3.21 11.90 43.33
CA ALA A 481 3.05 11.30 42.01
C ALA A 481 2.50 12.31 40.99
N ILE A 482 2.83 12.09 39.72
CA ILE A 482 2.25 12.82 38.59
C ILE A 482 1.11 11.98 38.02
N VAL A 483 0.00 12.64 37.71
CA VAL A 483 -1.16 12.06 37.03
C VAL A 483 -1.48 12.85 35.76
N GLU A 484 -2.02 12.16 34.77
CA GLU A 484 -2.55 12.74 33.54
C GLU A 484 -4.05 12.98 33.68
N ASN A 485 -4.48 14.22 33.46
CA ASN A 485 -5.88 14.61 33.30
C ASN A 485 -6.41 14.07 31.97
N ARG A 486 -7.33 13.11 32.03
CA ARG A 486 -7.92 12.46 30.85
C ARG A 486 -9.18 13.18 30.39
N LYS A 487 -9.95 13.67 31.34
CA LYS A 487 -11.21 14.37 31.10
C LYS A 487 -11.55 15.18 32.34
N SER A 488 -12.00 16.40 32.14
CA SER A 488 -12.51 17.24 33.20
C SER A 488 -13.91 17.75 32.85
N VAL A 489 -14.83 17.66 33.80
CA VAL A 489 -16.23 18.09 33.62
C VAL A 489 -16.62 19.01 34.75
N LEU A 490 -17.25 20.14 34.41
CA LEU A 490 -17.81 21.06 35.39
C LEU A 490 -19.00 20.40 36.11
N SER A 491 -18.90 20.28 37.44
CA SER A 491 -19.95 19.76 38.31
C SER A 491 -20.69 20.92 38.96
N LEU A 492 -21.79 21.35 38.33
CA LEU A 492 -22.60 22.49 38.80
C LEU A 492 -23.18 22.25 40.21
N LEU A 493 -23.53 21.00 40.53
CA LEU A 493 -24.11 20.65 41.82
C LEU A 493 -23.08 20.64 42.97
N GLN A 494 -21.83 20.30 42.67
CA GLN A 494 -20.76 20.24 43.67
C GLN A 494 -19.94 21.54 43.75
N GLY A 495 -20.19 22.52 42.87
CA GLY A 495 -19.46 23.78 42.84
C GLY A 495 -17.96 23.61 42.53
N GLY A 496 -17.63 22.70 41.61
CA GLY A 496 -16.26 22.34 41.25
C GLY A 496 -16.18 21.53 39.96
N PHE A 497 -15.13 20.72 39.81
CA PHE A 497 -14.88 19.87 38.66
C PHE A 497 -14.73 18.40 39.08
N VAL A 498 -15.17 17.48 38.22
CA VAL A 498 -14.77 16.06 38.30
C VAL A 498 -13.69 15.84 37.26
N MET A 499 -12.51 15.44 37.70
CA MET A 499 -11.34 15.19 36.86
C MET A 499 -11.02 13.70 36.85
N ASP A 500 -11.14 13.07 35.69
CA ASP A 500 -10.69 11.71 35.42
C ASP A 500 -9.16 11.71 35.27
N ILE A 501 -8.49 10.85 36.03
CA ILE A 501 -7.04 10.76 36.08
C ILE A 501 -6.53 9.36 35.78
N MET A 502 -5.30 9.32 35.30
CA MET A 502 -4.48 8.11 35.21
C MET A 502 -3.08 8.44 35.70
N LYS A 503 -2.44 7.52 36.42
CA LYS A 503 -1.07 7.74 36.89
C LYS A 503 -0.11 7.87 35.70
N HIS A 504 0.75 8.88 35.75
CA HIS A 504 1.77 9.11 34.72
C HIS A 504 2.99 8.22 34.98
N PRO A 505 3.48 7.47 33.99
CA PRO A 505 4.70 6.67 34.13
C PRO A 505 5.95 7.57 34.21
N PRO A 506 6.97 7.19 35.01
CA PRO A 506 8.25 7.87 34.97
C PRO A 506 8.94 7.65 33.61
N ASN A 507 9.72 8.63 33.14
CA ASN A 507 10.52 8.54 31.92
C ASN A 507 9.71 8.19 30.65
N ILE A 508 8.48 8.69 30.50
CA ILE A 508 7.61 8.40 29.34
C ILE A 508 8.24 8.73 27.98
N ASP A 509 9.16 9.69 27.94
CA ASP A 509 9.86 10.14 26.74
C ASP A 509 11.17 9.39 26.46
N ALA A 510 11.60 8.51 27.37
CA ALA A 510 12.80 7.72 27.15
C ALA A 510 12.60 6.81 25.92
N TRP A 511 13.51 6.88 24.96
CA TRP A 511 13.46 6.08 23.73
C TRP A 511 14.88 5.70 23.30
N SER A 512 15.14 4.41 23.12
CA SER A 512 16.41 3.90 22.61
C SER A 512 16.21 3.24 21.24
N PRO A 513 16.61 3.89 20.12
CA PRO A 513 16.40 3.34 18.79
C PRO A 513 17.00 1.95 18.59
N SER A 514 18.17 1.67 19.17
CA SER A 514 18.87 0.39 18.99
C SER A 514 18.17 -0.80 19.64
N ILE A 515 17.23 -0.58 20.55
CA ILE A 515 16.54 -1.63 21.31
C ILE A 515 15.04 -1.64 20.98
N GLU A 516 14.43 -0.46 20.85
CA GLU A 516 12.97 -0.31 20.91
C GLU A 516 12.31 -0.04 19.56
N GLU A 517 13.09 0.37 18.56
CA GLU A 517 12.56 0.70 17.24
C GLU A 517 11.85 -0.52 16.64
N GLY A 518 12.48 -1.69 16.68
CA GLY A 518 11.95 -2.92 16.06
C GLY A 518 12.26 -2.98 14.57
N SER A 519 11.50 -3.79 13.84
CA SER A 519 11.67 -3.97 12.39
C SER A 519 10.48 -3.45 11.60
N PRO A 520 10.69 -2.98 10.35
CA PRO A 520 9.58 -2.62 9.47
C PRO A 520 8.72 -3.86 9.15
N PRO A 521 7.40 -3.71 9.00
CA PRO A 521 6.55 -4.81 8.57
C PRO A 521 6.94 -5.33 7.17
N ALA A 522 6.83 -6.64 6.98
CA ALA A 522 7.14 -7.28 5.71
C ALA A 522 6.19 -6.80 4.60
N THR A 523 6.76 -6.35 3.49
CA THR A 523 5.99 -6.00 2.29
C THR A 523 5.92 -7.23 1.38
N PRO A 524 4.74 -7.84 1.16
CA PRO A 524 4.63 -8.95 0.23
C PRO A 524 5.04 -8.49 -1.18
N PRO A 525 5.74 -9.33 -1.96
CA PRO A 525 6.04 -9.00 -3.35
C PRO A 525 4.72 -8.88 -4.12
N ARG A 526 4.59 -7.80 -4.89
CA ARG A 526 3.44 -7.62 -5.79
C ARG A 526 3.59 -8.61 -6.95
N THR A 527 2.50 -9.31 -7.28
CA THR A 527 2.44 -10.08 -8.52
C THR A 527 2.25 -9.11 -9.68
N ASP A 528 3.27 -8.90 -10.49
CA ASP A 528 3.10 -8.22 -11.76
C ASP A 528 2.20 -9.09 -12.65
N ALA A 529 1.22 -8.47 -13.31
CA ALA A 529 0.47 -9.17 -14.35
C ALA A 529 1.45 -9.52 -15.47
N GLY A 530 1.85 -10.79 -15.51
CA GLY A 530 2.92 -11.30 -16.37
C GLY A 530 2.75 -10.86 -17.81
N GLY A 531 3.68 -10.02 -18.29
CA GLY A 531 3.84 -9.80 -19.72
C GLY A 531 4.27 -11.08 -20.41
N ILE A 532 3.91 -11.23 -21.70
CA ILE A 532 4.35 -12.36 -22.52
C ILE A 532 5.90 -12.38 -22.52
N PRO A 533 6.55 -13.50 -22.16
CA PRO A 533 8.01 -13.56 -22.11
C PRO A 533 8.61 -13.25 -23.49
N THR A 534 9.77 -12.60 -23.51
CA THR A 534 10.50 -12.37 -24.78
C THR A 534 11.31 -13.62 -25.10
N PRO A 535 11.13 -14.27 -26.27
CA PRO A 535 11.88 -15.47 -26.59
C PRO A 535 13.36 -15.17 -26.77
N VAL A 536 14.18 -16.11 -26.31
CA VAL A 536 15.62 -16.11 -26.57
C VAL A 536 15.91 -17.13 -27.66
N ILE A 537 16.51 -16.66 -28.76
CA ILE A 537 16.97 -17.54 -29.83
C ILE A 537 18.28 -18.20 -29.40
N ASN A 538 18.26 -19.53 -29.24
CA ASN A 538 19.42 -20.33 -28.89
C ASN A 538 20.27 -20.68 -30.13
N LEU A 539 19.63 -20.96 -31.26
CA LEU A 539 20.31 -21.32 -32.50
C LEU A 539 19.55 -20.83 -33.73
N VAL A 540 20.27 -20.30 -34.71
CA VAL A 540 19.77 -20.09 -36.08
C VAL A 540 20.73 -20.77 -37.05
N GLN A 541 20.21 -21.63 -37.92
CA GLN A 541 21.01 -22.36 -38.90
C GLN A 541 20.29 -22.46 -40.25
N ALA A 542 20.99 -22.15 -41.34
CA ALA A 542 20.52 -22.47 -42.68
C ALA A 542 20.65 -23.98 -42.95
N LYS A 543 19.55 -24.59 -43.41
CA LYS A 543 19.47 -25.99 -43.79
C LYS A 543 19.15 -26.07 -45.29
N PRO A 544 20.16 -26.36 -46.13
CA PRO A 544 19.91 -26.60 -47.55
C PRO A 544 19.25 -27.98 -47.75
N ASN A 545 18.37 -28.07 -48.74
CA ASN A 545 17.70 -29.29 -49.18
C ASN A 545 17.55 -29.25 -50.71
N GLY A 546 18.51 -29.85 -51.42
CA GLY A 546 18.59 -29.76 -52.87
C GLY A 546 18.78 -28.32 -53.35
N ASN A 547 17.84 -27.80 -54.15
CA ASN A 547 17.88 -26.45 -54.71
C ASN A 547 17.24 -25.38 -53.80
N SER A 548 16.70 -25.76 -52.64
CA SER A 548 16.04 -24.86 -51.69
C SER A 548 16.76 -24.82 -50.36
N VAL A 549 16.53 -23.76 -49.58
CA VAL A 549 17.07 -23.60 -48.22
C VAL A 549 15.96 -23.11 -47.30
N TYR A 550 15.93 -23.64 -46.09
CA TYR A 550 15.09 -23.17 -45.01
C TYR A 550 15.96 -22.82 -43.81
N ILE A 551 15.43 -22.00 -42.91
CA ILE A 551 16.11 -21.64 -41.66
C ILE A 551 15.50 -22.48 -40.54
N ARG A 552 16.37 -23.20 -39.82
CA ARG A 552 16.06 -23.82 -38.53
C ARG A 552 16.33 -22.81 -37.43
N VAL A 553 15.34 -22.56 -36.59
CA VAL A 553 15.42 -21.65 -35.44
C VAL A 553 15.04 -22.44 -34.20
N VAL A 554 15.91 -22.41 -33.20
CA VAL A 554 15.69 -23.04 -31.91
C VAL A 554 15.58 -21.94 -30.86
N ILE A 555 14.46 -21.92 -30.13
CA ILE A 555 14.23 -21.00 -29.01
C ILE A 555 14.16 -21.78 -27.70
N ILE A 556 14.40 -21.08 -26.59
CA ILE A 556 14.17 -21.63 -25.24
C ILE A 556 12.66 -21.77 -25.01
N ASP A 557 12.25 -22.91 -24.49
CA ASP A 557 10.85 -23.19 -24.13
C ASP A 557 10.43 -22.35 -22.90
N PRO A 558 9.33 -21.58 -22.98
CA PRO A 558 8.83 -20.79 -21.85
C PRO A 558 8.09 -21.64 -20.79
N ASP A 559 7.90 -22.95 -21.02
CA ASP A 559 7.13 -23.86 -20.15
C ASP A 559 5.66 -23.39 -20.00
N ASP A 560 5.10 -22.85 -21.10
CA ASP A 560 3.71 -22.38 -21.19
C ASP A 560 3.09 -22.85 -22.51
N GLU A 561 2.22 -23.86 -22.42
CA GLU A 561 1.53 -24.47 -23.55
C GLU A 561 0.53 -23.54 -24.25
N THR A 562 0.18 -22.40 -23.63
CA THR A 562 -0.75 -21.42 -24.22
C THR A 562 -0.08 -20.46 -25.19
N LEU A 563 1.26 -20.44 -25.25
CA LEU A 563 2.04 -19.57 -26.11
C LEU A 563 2.36 -20.23 -27.45
N ILE A 564 2.03 -19.53 -28.53
CA ILE A 564 2.31 -19.90 -29.92
C ILE A 564 3.60 -19.19 -30.37
N PRO A 565 4.71 -19.90 -30.61
CA PRO A 565 5.92 -19.27 -31.12
C PRO A 565 5.74 -18.82 -32.57
N VAL A 566 6.29 -17.65 -32.87
CA VAL A 566 6.28 -17.02 -34.18
C VAL A 566 7.67 -16.57 -34.55
N ILE A 567 8.06 -16.88 -35.79
CA ILE A 567 9.33 -16.44 -36.37
C ILE A 567 9.01 -15.44 -37.46
N ARG A 568 9.83 -14.39 -37.54
CA ARG A 568 9.87 -13.52 -38.72
C ARG A 568 11.26 -13.45 -39.31
N TYR A 569 11.33 -13.36 -40.63
CA TYR A 569 12.58 -13.21 -41.36
C TYR A 569 12.46 -12.18 -42.50
N ARG A 570 13.57 -11.54 -42.86
CA ARG A 570 13.65 -10.63 -44.01
C ARG A 570 15.04 -10.64 -44.65
N LEU A 571 15.15 -10.16 -45.88
CA LEU A 571 16.44 -9.84 -46.51
C LEU A 571 17.12 -8.70 -45.75
N ALA A 572 18.36 -8.91 -45.32
CA ALA A 572 19.18 -7.88 -44.68
C ALA A 572 19.48 -6.71 -45.65
N ASN A 573 19.56 -7.01 -46.95
CA ASN A 573 19.67 -6.02 -48.01
C ASN A 573 18.89 -6.48 -49.24
N ALA A 574 17.85 -5.74 -49.63
CA ALA A 574 17.03 -6.03 -50.80
C ALA A 574 17.61 -5.45 -52.12
N GLY A 575 18.88 -5.00 -52.12
CA GLY A 575 19.59 -4.50 -53.30
C GLY A 575 19.77 -2.97 -53.35
N SER A 576 19.15 -2.21 -52.44
CA SER A 576 19.25 -0.74 -52.35
C SER A 576 19.92 -0.23 -51.07
N GLY A 577 20.54 -1.11 -50.28
CA GLY A 577 21.06 -0.77 -48.94
C GLY A 577 19.98 -0.66 -47.87
N THR A 578 18.72 -1.00 -48.20
CA THR A 578 17.59 -1.04 -47.26
C THR A 578 17.14 -2.50 -47.04
N PRO A 579 16.81 -2.89 -45.80
CA PRO A 579 16.24 -4.22 -45.53
C PRO A 579 14.89 -4.43 -46.24
N GLY A 580 14.59 -5.69 -46.58
CA GLY A 580 13.30 -6.08 -47.16
C GLY A 580 12.13 -6.12 -46.15
N PRO A 581 10.90 -6.41 -46.62
CA PRO A 581 9.75 -6.59 -45.73
C PRO A 581 9.90 -7.85 -44.85
N TRP A 582 9.34 -7.81 -43.65
CA TRP A 582 9.27 -8.97 -42.76
C TRP A 582 8.22 -9.97 -43.24
N ILE A 583 8.62 -11.23 -43.30
CA ILE A 583 7.75 -12.37 -43.55
C ILE A 583 7.59 -13.12 -42.23
N GLU A 584 6.35 -13.31 -41.77
CA GLU A 584 6.05 -13.98 -40.51
C GLU A 584 5.51 -15.40 -40.71
N GLN A 585 5.90 -16.32 -39.83
CA GLN A 585 5.44 -17.70 -39.81
C GLN A 585 5.13 -18.12 -38.37
N ARG A 586 3.93 -18.69 -38.16
CA ARG A 586 3.42 -19.12 -36.86
C ARG A 586 3.52 -20.64 -36.70
N PHE A 587 3.77 -21.10 -35.48
CA PHE A 587 3.90 -22.51 -35.13
C PHE A 587 2.92 -22.87 -34.02
N PRO A 588 1.63 -23.13 -34.34
CA PRO A 588 0.55 -23.25 -33.35
C PRO A 588 0.61 -24.50 -32.45
N ASN A 589 1.35 -25.54 -32.85
CA ASN A 589 1.52 -26.77 -32.08
C ASN A 589 3.01 -27.07 -31.92
N PRO A 590 3.76 -26.28 -31.14
CA PRO A 590 5.18 -26.57 -30.91
C PRO A 590 5.29 -27.88 -30.14
N VAL A 591 6.24 -28.74 -30.52
CA VAL A 591 6.58 -29.96 -29.76
C VAL A 591 7.92 -29.70 -29.08
N PRO A 592 7.95 -29.22 -27.82
CA PRO A 592 9.19 -28.97 -27.12
C PRO A 592 9.94 -30.29 -26.85
N ALA A 593 11.26 -30.24 -26.96
CA ALA A 593 12.13 -31.37 -26.68
C ALA A 593 13.40 -30.88 -25.96
N GLY A 594 13.62 -31.38 -24.75
CA GLY A 594 14.82 -31.04 -23.96
C GLY A 594 14.92 -29.56 -23.55
N GLY A 595 13.79 -28.88 -23.32
CA GLY A 595 13.74 -27.47 -22.91
C GLY A 595 13.86 -26.46 -24.07
N PHE A 596 13.76 -26.94 -25.31
CA PHE A 596 13.82 -26.10 -26.50
C PHE A 596 12.67 -26.39 -27.45
N ILE A 597 12.26 -25.36 -28.20
CA ILE A 597 11.31 -25.48 -29.31
C ILE A 597 12.10 -25.35 -30.61
N ASP A 598 12.07 -26.40 -31.42
CA ASP A 598 12.74 -26.46 -32.73
C ASP A 598 11.73 -26.19 -33.85
N MET A 599 12.00 -25.15 -34.65
CA MET A 599 11.12 -24.70 -35.71
C MET A 599 11.89 -24.55 -37.02
N SER A 600 11.23 -24.86 -38.13
CA SER A 600 11.77 -24.67 -39.47
C SER A 600 10.86 -23.75 -40.28
N THR A 601 11.45 -22.72 -40.86
CA THR A 601 10.76 -21.78 -41.74
C THR A 601 10.42 -22.42 -43.09
N ASN A 602 9.57 -21.74 -43.87
CA ASN A 602 9.38 -22.05 -45.29
C ASN A 602 10.65 -21.77 -46.10
N VAL A 603 10.64 -22.11 -47.40
CA VAL A 603 11.76 -21.85 -48.30
C VAL A 603 12.09 -20.35 -48.31
N VAL A 604 13.35 -20.03 -48.03
CA VAL A 604 13.87 -18.66 -48.04
C VAL A 604 14.75 -18.42 -49.28
N PRO A 605 14.94 -17.15 -49.71
CA PRO A 605 15.82 -16.83 -50.83
C PRO A 605 17.24 -17.36 -50.63
N SER A 606 17.76 -18.07 -51.62
CA SER A 606 19.09 -18.69 -51.56
C SER A 606 20.22 -17.69 -51.76
N ASN A 607 21.35 -17.97 -51.12
CA ASN A 607 22.60 -17.19 -51.15
C ASN A 607 22.43 -15.72 -50.75
N GLN A 608 21.46 -15.43 -49.88
CA GLN A 608 21.21 -14.10 -49.32
C GLN A 608 21.39 -14.09 -47.80
N LEU A 609 21.78 -12.93 -47.26
CA LEU A 609 21.82 -12.68 -45.82
C LEU A 609 20.41 -12.32 -45.32
N LEU A 610 19.97 -13.03 -44.28
CA LEU A 610 18.64 -12.86 -43.68
C LEU A 610 18.77 -12.41 -42.22
N ASP A 611 17.91 -11.47 -41.83
CA ASP A 611 17.64 -11.12 -40.43
C ASP A 611 16.49 -12.02 -39.93
N VAL A 612 16.61 -12.55 -38.72
CA VAL A 612 15.64 -13.46 -38.09
C VAL A 612 15.33 -12.99 -36.68
N GLN A 613 14.05 -13.01 -36.30
CA GLN A 613 13.58 -12.74 -34.94
C GLN A 613 12.45 -13.70 -34.56
N ALA A 614 12.27 -13.92 -33.25
CA ALA A 614 11.19 -14.72 -32.70
C ALA A 614 10.33 -13.88 -31.74
N SER A 615 9.06 -14.23 -31.59
CA SER A 615 8.13 -13.72 -30.57
C SER A 615 7.19 -14.86 -30.14
N PHE A 616 6.52 -14.71 -29.00
CA PHE A 616 5.39 -15.57 -28.63
C PHE A 616 4.08 -14.81 -28.88
N ILE A 617 3.08 -15.53 -29.35
CA ILE A 617 1.69 -15.09 -29.42
C ILE A 617 0.93 -15.80 -28.31
N ALA A 618 0.24 -15.08 -27.45
CA ALA A 618 -0.67 -15.72 -26.50
C ALA A 618 -1.91 -16.30 -27.21
N SER A 619 -2.63 -17.21 -26.56
CA SER A 619 -3.83 -17.86 -27.08
C SER A 619 -4.94 -16.90 -27.57
N ASP A 620 -4.87 -15.63 -27.21
CA ASP A 620 -5.75 -14.52 -27.60
C ASP A 620 -5.26 -13.70 -28.82
N GLY A 621 -4.13 -14.07 -29.42
CA GLY A 621 -3.57 -13.43 -30.62
C GLY A 621 -2.68 -12.21 -30.37
N ASP A 622 -2.38 -11.85 -29.12
CA ASP A 622 -1.44 -10.75 -28.80
C ASP A 622 0.01 -11.19 -28.92
N TYR A 623 0.84 -10.32 -29.50
CA TYR A 623 2.28 -10.54 -29.66
C TYR A 623 3.05 -10.05 -28.43
N GLY A 624 4.00 -10.86 -27.96
CA GLY A 624 5.07 -10.45 -27.06
C GLY A 624 6.14 -9.63 -27.77
N ASN A 625 7.11 -9.13 -27.00
CA ASN A 625 8.28 -8.45 -27.56
C ASN A 625 9.06 -9.38 -28.49
N TRP A 626 9.65 -8.81 -29.55
CA TRP A 626 10.52 -9.55 -30.45
C TRP A 626 11.90 -9.76 -29.83
N SER A 627 12.49 -10.93 -30.10
CA SER A 627 13.87 -11.23 -29.74
C SER A 627 14.86 -10.26 -30.41
N VAL A 628 16.10 -10.25 -29.90
CA VAL A 628 17.23 -9.66 -30.63
C VAL A 628 17.34 -10.28 -32.04
N THR A 629 17.77 -9.48 -33.01
CA THR A 629 17.96 -9.93 -34.40
C THR A 629 19.13 -10.90 -34.48
N ALA A 630 18.88 -12.09 -35.02
CA ALA A 630 19.91 -13.04 -35.41
C ALA A 630 20.13 -12.98 -36.93
N ASN A 631 21.37 -13.15 -37.37
CA ASN A 631 21.73 -13.13 -38.79
C ASN A 631 22.12 -14.52 -39.29
N VAL A 632 21.63 -14.90 -40.48
CA VAL A 632 21.98 -16.17 -41.12
C VAL A 632 22.08 -16.01 -42.63
N THR A 633 23.10 -16.63 -43.25
CA THR A 633 23.24 -16.68 -44.71
C THR A 633 22.64 -17.98 -45.23
N ALA A 634 21.68 -17.87 -46.15
CA ALA A 634 20.93 -19.01 -46.69
C ALA A 634 21.69 -19.71 -47.83
N THR A 635 22.83 -20.33 -47.54
CA THR A 635 23.71 -20.91 -48.57
C THR A 635 23.11 -22.14 -49.24
N VAL A 636 23.08 -22.17 -50.59
CA VAL A 636 22.75 -23.34 -51.41
C VAL A 636 23.90 -23.60 -52.38
N ASP A 637 24.36 -24.83 -52.43
CA ASP A 637 25.38 -25.31 -53.37
C ASP A 637 24.78 -26.37 -54.32
N PRO A 638 24.41 -26.00 -55.55
CA PRO A 638 23.85 -26.94 -56.52
C PRO A 638 24.93 -27.77 -57.24
N THR A 639 26.22 -27.50 -57.01
CA THR A 639 27.31 -28.16 -57.73
C THR A 639 27.53 -29.54 -57.15
N ALA A 640 27.36 -30.59 -57.95
CA ALA A 640 27.64 -31.96 -57.51
C ALA A 640 29.12 -32.10 -57.14
N PRO A 641 29.44 -32.73 -55.99
CA PRO A 641 30.82 -33.01 -55.63
C PRO A 641 31.43 -34.04 -56.58
N GLY A 642 32.75 -34.01 -56.68
CA GLY A 642 33.55 -35.00 -57.37
C GLY A 642 33.40 -36.40 -56.76
N VAL A 643 33.68 -37.39 -57.58
CA VAL A 643 33.65 -38.80 -57.15
C VAL A 643 34.76 -39.04 -56.13
N PRO A 644 34.49 -39.75 -55.00
CA PRO A 644 35.56 -40.16 -54.08
C PRO A 644 36.68 -40.90 -54.81
N VAL A 645 37.93 -40.66 -54.41
CA VAL A 645 39.12 -41.24 -55.04
C VAL A 645 39.84 -42.19 -54.09
N ASN A 646 40.78 -42.98 -54.62
CA ASN A 646 41.60 -43.93 -53.86
C ASN A 646 40.78 -44.90 -52.99
N MET A 647 39.65 -45.40 -53.50
CA MET A 647 38.88 -46.38 -52.76
C MET A 647 39.62 -47.72 -52.74
N THR A 648 39.90 -48.24 -51.54
CA THR A 648 40.58 -49.52 -51.35
C THR A 648 39.82 -50.39 -50.35
N THR A 649 39.82 -51.70 -50.60
CA THR A 649 39.31 -52.70 -49.66
C THR A 649 40.40 -53.74 -49.39
N ALA A 650 40.69 -54.02 -48.12
CA ALA A 650 41.65 -55.05 -47.72
C ALA A 650 41.01 -55.99 -46.69
N ASN A 651 41.14 -57.30 -46.90
CA ASN A 651 40.63 -58.33 -45.99
C ASN A 651 41.77 -58.81 -45.09
N ALA A 652 41.56 -58.77 -43.78
CA ALA A 652 42.43 -59.40 -42.78
C ALA A 652 41.56 -60.26 -41.87
N SER A 653 41.64 -61.59 -42.04
CA SER A 653 40.97 -62.58 -41.20
C SER A 653 39.46 -62.34 -41.00
N GLY A 654 38.73 -62.03 -42.08
CA GLY A 654 37.27 -61.85 -42.05
C GLY A 654 36.80 -60.43 -41.75
N THR A 655 37.72 -59.50 -41.47
CA THR A 655 37.44 -58.06 -41.34
C THR A 655 37.94 -57.33 -42.57
N VAL A 656 37.02 -56.64 -43.27
CA VAL A 656 37.34 -55.79 -44.42
C VAL A 656 37.57 -54.36 -43.94
N THR A 657 38.76 -53.83 -44.21
CA THR A 657 39.06 -52.41 -44.06
C THR A 657 38.75 -51.70 -45.37
N VAL A 658 37.83 -50.74 -45.33
CA VAL A 658 37.40 -49.93 -46.47
C VAL A 658 37.93 -48.51 -46.27
N SER A 659 38.63 -47.98 -47.25
CA SER A 659 39.11 -46.59 -47.24
C SER A 659 38.69 -45.89 -48.51
N ALA A 660 38.34 -44.61 -48.42
CA ALA A 660 38.13 -43.74 -49.58
C ALA A 660 38.48 -42.29 -49.21
N LYS A 661 38.92 -41.52 -50.20
CA LYS A 661 39.32 -40.13 -50.05
C LYS A 661 38.31 -39.19 -50.72
N ALA A 662 37.88 -38.17 -50.00
CA ALA A 662 37.06 -37.10 -50.55
C ALA A 662 37.81 -36.35 -51.65
N ALA A 663 37.11 -35.93 -52.70
CA ALA A 663 37.68 -35.08 -53.74
C ALA A 663 38.13 -33.72 -53.17
N ASN A 664 39.00 -33.01 -53.89
CA ASN A 664 39.47 -31.69 -53.48
C ASN A 664 38.49 -30.59 -53.90
N ASP A 665 37.26 -30.66 -53.42
CA ASP A 665 36.15 -29.80 -53.84
C ASP A 665 35.16 -29.58 -52.69
N ASN A 666 33.90 -29.30 -53.02
CA ASN A 666 32.80 -29.06 -52.09
C ASN A 666 32.24 -30.34 -51.41
N THR A 667 32.92 -31.48 -51.49
CA THR A 667 32.56 -32.70 -50.75
C THR A 667 32.47 -32.44 -49.25
N ARG A 668 31.31 -32.71 -48.64
CA ARG A 668 31.07 -32.53 -47.21
C ARG A 668 30.81 -33.84 -46.47
N TYR A 669 30.25 -34.83 -47.16
CA TYR A 669 29.95 -36.14 -46.60
C TYR A 669 30.50 -37.25 -47.50
N LEU A 670 31.06 -38.29 -46.89
CA LEU A 670 31.31 -39.58 -47.54
C LEU A 670 30.33 -40.63 -47.02
N ILE A 671 29.69 -41.34 -47.94
CA ILE A 671 28.64 -42.34 -47.67
C ILE A 671 29.12 -43.71 -48.13
N PHE A 672 29.39 -44.59 -47.20
CA PHE A 672 29.87 -45.94 -47.44
C PHE A 672 28.72 -46.94 -47.40
N LYS A 673 28.59 -47.74 -48.45
CA LYS A 673 27.58 -48.81 -48.55
C LYS A 673 28.21 -50.14 -48.97
N ARG A 674 27.57 -51.24 -48.60
CA ARG A 674 27.93 -52.62 -48.99
C ARG A 674 26.75 -53.34 -49.61
N GLY A 675 27.02 -54.17 -50.60
CA GLY A 675 26.05 -55.08 -51.18
C GLY A 675 26.73 -56.25 -51.89
N THR A 676 25.94 -57.09 -52.53
CA THR A 676 26.45 -58.16 -53.40
C THR A 676 26.89 -57.58 -54.74
N THR A 677 27.67 -58.33 -55.51
CA THR A 677 28.18 -57.88 -56.83
C THR A 677 27.08 -57.58 -57.85
N GLY A 678 25.89 -58.16 -57.68
CA GLY A 678 24.70 -57.90 -58.51
C GLY A 678 23.81 -56.74 -58.06
N GLN A 679 24.09 -56.12 -56.90
CA GLN A 679 23.31 -54.98 -56.39
C GLN A 679 23.84 -53.63 -56.92
N THR A 680 22.97 -52.63 -56.95
CA THR A 680 23.34 -51.23 -57.24
C THR A 680 23.57 -50.46 -55.94
N PHE A 681 24.22 -49.29 -56.02
CA PHE A 681 24.44 -48.41 -54.86
C PHE A 681 23.15 -48.04 -54.12
N THR A 682 22.03 -47.91 -54.85
CA THR A 682 20.73 -47.57 -54.26
C THR A 682 20.19 -48.71 -53.39
N ALA A 683 20.39 -49.96 -53.81
CA ALA A 683 19.94 -51.15 -53.10
C ALA A 683 20.93 -51.67 -52.04
N ALA A 684 22.12 -51.07 -51.94
CA ALA A 684 23.16 -51.46 -51.00
C ALA A 684 22.87 -50.97 -49.56
N THR A 685 23.32 -51.75 -48.58
CA THR A 685 23.19 -51.45 -47.14
C THR A 685 24.16 -50.35 -46.73
N LEU A 686 23.69 -49.34 -46.00
CA LEU A 686 24.52 -48.28 -45.43
C LEU A 686 25.41 -48.83 -44.30
N ILE A 687 26.71 -48.58 -44.39
CA ILE A 687 27.70 -48.96 -43.35
C ILE A 687 28.12 -47.75 -42.53
N GLY A 688 28.18 -46.57 -43.13
CA GLY A 688 28.47 -45.34 -42.41
C GLY A 688 28.43 -44.08 -43.28
N GLN A 689 28.15 -42.96 -42.64
CA GLN A 689 28.19 -41.62 -43.25
C GLN A 689 29.05 -40.72 -42.37
N TYR A 690 30.05 -40.07 -42.96
CA TYR A 690 31.06 -39.30 -42.23
C TYR A 690 31.17 -37.89 -42.77
N ASN A 691 31.24 -36.91 -41.85
CA ASN A 691 31.62 -35.53 -42.17
C ASN A 691 33.08 -35.48 -42.59
N VAL A 692 33.36 -34.87 -43.74
CA VAL A 692 34.72 -34.70 -44.27
C VAL A 692 34.99 -33.26 -44.67
N THR A 693 36.26 -32.94 -44.79
CA THR A 693 36.75 -31.77 -45.54
C THR A 693 37.34 -32.22 -46.88
N ALA A 694 37.56 -31.27 -47.79
CA ALA A 694 38.24 -31.53 -49.06
C ALA A 694 39.56 -32.31 -48.85
N ASN A 695 39.83 -33.30 -49.70
CA ASN A 695 41.01 -34.17 -49.64
C ASN A 695 41.14 -35.08 -48.39
N GLN A 696 40.14 -35.17 -47.50
CA GLN A 696 40.24 -36.05 -46.33
C GLN A 696 39.98 -37.52 -46.68
N THR A 697 40.80 -38.42 -46.15
CA THR A 697 40.59 -39.88 -46.25
C THR A 697 39.84 -40.39 -45.03
N ILE A 698 38.80 -41.19 -45.25
CA ILE A 698 38.08 -41.93 -44.20
C ILE A 698 38.36 -43.41 -44.38
N THR A 699 38.65 -44.08 -43.26
CA THR A 699 38.88 -45.53 -43.20
C THR A 699 37.95 -46.12 -42.13
N LEU A 700 37.27 -47.21 -42.47
CA LEU A 700 36.38 -47.94 -41.58
C LEU A 700 36.57 -49.44 -41.75
N THR A 701 36.15 -50.21 -40.74
CA THR A 701 36.18 -51.67 -40.77
C THR A 701 34.76 -52.23 -40.79
N ASP A 702 34.59 -53.37 -41.47
CA ASP A 702 33.31 -54.06 -41.62
C ASP A 702 33.54 -55.58 -41.66
N THR A 703 32.61 -56.35 -41.09
CA THR A 703 32.69 -57.82 -40.98
C THR A 703 31.49 -58.48 -41.65
N PRO A 704 31.47 -58.58 -43.00
CA PRO A 704 30.27 -58.95 -43.75
C PRO A 704 29.97 -60.47 -43.79
N GLY A 705 30.88 -61.31 -43.29
CA GLY A 705 30.82 -62.77 -43.44
C GLY A 705 31.45 -63.26 -44.76
N THR A 706 31.62 -64.59 -44.88
CA THR A 706 32.26 -65.21 -46.06
C THR A 706 31.46 -64.95 -47.33
N GLY A 707 32.15 -64.56 -48.40
CA GLY A 707 31.53 -64.26 -49.68
C GLY A 707 32.19 -63.10 -50.44
N THR A 708 31.70 -62.82 -51.64
CA THR A 708 32.18 -61.70 -52.46
C THR A 708 31.26 -60.50 -52.28
N TRP A 709 31.83 -59.43 -51.72
CA TRP A 709 31.12 -58.20 -51.37
C TRP A 709 31.63 -57.03 -52.21
N LYS A 710 30.71 -56.16 -52.63
CA LYS A 710 31.01 -54.91 -53.30
C LYS A 710 30.75 -53.76 -52.34
N TYR A 711 31.76 -52.92 -52.15
CA TYR A 711 31.68 -51.70 -51.38
C TYR A 711 31.58 -50.51 -52.33
N TRP A 712 30.82 -49.51 -51.93
CA TRP A 712 30.72 -48.23 -52.60
C TRP A 712 30.99 -47.09 -51.65
N CYS A 713 31.55 -46.01 -52.19
CA CYS A 713 31.63 -44.72 -51.52
C CYS A 713 31.06 -43.64 -52.43
N GLY A 714 29.96 -43.01 -52.00
CA GLY A 714 29.42 -41.79 -52.61
C GLY A 714 29.89 -40.55 -51.85
N ALA A 715 29.93 -39.40 -52.53
CA ALA A 715 30.12 -38.09 -51.91
C ALA A 715 28.84 -37.26 -51.99
N GLU A 716 28.59 -36.44 -50.97
CA GLU A 716 27.54 -35.42 -50.98
C GLU A 716 28.11 -34.07 -50.54
N ASN A 717 27.64 -32.98 -51.15
CA ASN A 717 28.01 -31.63 -50.73
C ASN A 717 27.18 -31.18 -49.50
N ILE A 718 27.39 -29.95 -49.03
CA ILE A 718 26.65 -29.42 -47.87
C ILE A 718 25.13 -29.31 -48.11
N SER A 719 24.69 -29.31 -49.38
CA SER A 719 23.28 -29.20 -49.79
C SER A 719 22.61 -30.55 -50.12
N GLY A 720 23.30 -31.67 -49.87
CA GLY A 720 22.79 -33.02 -50.13
C GLY A 720 22.76 -33.40 -51.60
N VAL A 721 23.48 -32.68 -52.47
CA VAL A 721 23.63 -33.07 -53.88
C VAL A 721 24.68 -34.19 -53.97
N PRO A 722 24.33 -35.39 -54.48
CA PRO A 722 25.26 -36.50 -54.58
C PRO A 722 26.22 -36.35 -55.76
N SER A 723 27.39 -36.99 -55.65
CA SER A 723 28.34 -37.11 -56.75
C SER A 723 27.73 -37.88 -57.92
N SER A 724 28.12 -37.52 -59.15
CA SER A 724 27.57 -38.09 -60.39
C SER A 724 27.75 -39.61 -60.49
N THR A 725 28.80 -40.15 -59.88
CA THR A 725 29.06 -41.59 -59.74
C THR A 725 29.66 -41.88 -58.36
N GLN A 726 29.71 -43.16 -57.98
CA GLN A 726 30.32 -43.63 -56.73
C GLN A 726 31.62 -44.37 -57.01
N ALA A 727 32.60 -44.25 -56.12
CA ALA A 727 33.74 -45.15 -56.12
C ALA A 727 33.27 -46.55 -55.70
N SER A 728 33.87 -47.60 -56.24
CA SER A 728 33.54 -48.97 -55.80
C SER A 728 34.78 -49.86 -55.79
N SER A 729 34.81 -50.81 -54.86
CA SER A 729 35.81 -51.85 -54.77
C SER A 729 35.14 -53.17 -54.37
N THR A 730 35.56 -54.28 -54.97
CA THR A 730 35.02 -55.61 -54.70
C THR A 730 36.08 -56.45 -54.01
N ILE A 731 35.71 -57.18 -52.97
CA ILE A 731 36.61 -58.07 -52.25
C ILE A 731 35.91 -59.38 -51.90
N THR A 732 36.67 -60.47 -51.91
CA THR A 732 36.23 -61.77 -51.40
C THR A 732 36.78 -61.96 -49.99
N VAL A 733 35.88 -62.23 -49.04
CA VAL A 733 36.19 -62.37 -47.61
C VAL A 733 36.42 -63.81 -47.22
#